data_AF-A0A7X7LA26-F1
#
_entry.id   AF-A0A7X7LA26-F1
#
_cell.length_a   1.000
_cell.length_b   1.000
_cell.length_c   1.000
_cell.angle_alpha   90.00
_cell.angle_beta   90.00
_cell.angle_gamma   90.00
#
_symmetry.space_group_name_H-M   'P 1'
#
loop_
_entity.id
_entity.type
_entity.pdbx_description
1 polymer ?
#
loop_
_entity_poly.entity_id
_entity_poly.type
_entity_poly.pdbx_seq_one_letter_code
_entity_poly.pdbx_strand_id
1 'polypeptide(L)'
;MFLRDWSSLVSSAVRRNKAGETCGGVSCNPRVSIRNCLIAGNTADLSVGGMSMQEQCVVQNTSIVGNRAPLSQAIRGDGGGSLVNVIAYHNAGLSGGALLLLGSNEYRLVSCCLQETNQWMDSTSFVADPHIASLAAPYLLAGSPCVDTGTNASLGVERDLFGGSRVVNGVIDVGCGEQQEGVVTGAFSLAMRLPCLSAPIGYPMEFQAEVKGAVKGLSWAFDEQSAASGGCCIAHCFDAEGAHSVVLSAWNDSLNSTIATTVFVGVTATNYVSTVGQHVPPFADWQHAATNVQDAVTQMPAVRGVILVDTSVYALSGEVVVNKGITIAGMGRPEETVLRYDGPASVSARCVRIDSPGVILRHLTFCEGKVLGAGGGVYCPAGGVIDDCVVVSNRSYTYGGGVCFANGGALMNSRVSWNTSLGGCGAYMVNGVTSNCLFSFHSSAIEDNAGHIVDCTFTRNCLNGGGTVLSAHGSVVERCSLIRNGAVSGFDLIDASVSILRGCLVAENRISIYGGTLVTLACSILENCTIASNRTFHTLPDLYSSTGVNCIVYCNQPSHGNEIDARTLFMQTCADVAISGTGNTNWDPLFMDVKAGNWRLRDDSPCVNAGTNLEWMATAWDLDGMPRIIDGIVDLGAFERVPEPATAFVLLCAATCVAARVRKEYHRCG
;
A
#
# COMPACT_ATOMS: atom_id res chain seq x y z
N MET A 1 -9.12 9.68 5.68
CA MET A 1 -8.94 11.15 5.83
C MET A 1 -10.30 11.81 6.06
N PHE A 2 -10.39 12.76 7.00
CA PHE A 2 -11.64 13.48 7.28
C PHE A 2 -11.49 14.96 6.93
N LEU A 3 -12.33 15.45 6.01
CA LEU A 3 -12.34 16.83 5.54
C LEU A 3 -13.57 17.57 6.10
N ARG A 4 -13.34 18.74 6.71
CA ARG A 4 -14.38 19.57 7.34
C ARG A 4 -14.99 20.54 6.33
N ASP A 5 -16.12 21.15 6.69
CA ASP A 5 -16.81 22.13 5.83
C ASP A 5 -15.85 23.19 5.28
N TRP A 6 -15.96 23.47 3.98
CA TRP A 6 -15.15 24.45 3.26
C TRP A 6 -13.65 24.14 3.14
N SER A 7 -13.21 22.94 3.49
CA SER A 7 -11.82 22.52 3.26
C SER A 7 -11.59 22.04 1.82
N SER A 8 -10.33 22.07 1.40
CA SER A 8 -9.89 21.58 0.09
C SER A 8 -8.77 20.55 0.21
N LEU A 9 -8.83 19.53 -0.66
CA LEU A 9 -7.73 18.61 -0.93
C LEU A 9 -7.28 18.83 -2.38
N VAL A 10 -5.99 19.09 -2.59
CA VAL A 10 -5.41 19.40 -3.90
C VAL A 10 -4.16 18.55 -4.10
N SER A 11 -3.93 18.07 -5.33
CA SER A 11 -2.68 17.41 -5.75
C SER A 11 -2.19 16.32 -4.80
N SER A 12 -3.11 15.53 -4.25
CA SER A 12 -2.85 14.58 -3.16
C SER A 12 -3.30 13.16 -3.49
N ALA A 13 -2.56 12.17 -2.99
CA ALA A 13 -2.95 10.76 -3.07
C ALA A 13 -3.41 10.23 -1.68
N VAL A 14 -4.66 9.78 -1.58
CA VAL A 14 -5.21 9.07 -0.43
C VAL A 14 -5.41 7.62 -0.81
N ARG A 15 -4.53 6.74 -0.33
CA ARG A 15 -4.49 5.37 -0.83
C ARG A 15 -4.21 4.32 0.24
N ARG A 16 -4.68 3.10 -0.02
CA ARG A 16 -4.43 1.89 0.78
C ARG A 16 -4.79 2.02 2.26
N ASN A 17 -5.71 2.92 2.60
CA ASN A 17 -6.21 3.03 3.97
C ASN A 17 -7.23 1.91 4.22
N LYS A 18 -7.26 1.34 5.43
CA LYS A 18 -8.32 0.41 5.89
C LYS A 18 -9.01 1.01 7.11
N ALA A 19 -10.33 1.13 7.06
CA ALA A 19 -11.15 1.60 8.18
C ALA A 19 -12.18 0.54 8.60
N GLY A 20 -12.33 0.29 9.90
CA GLY A 20 -13.35 -0.63 10.41
C GLY A 20 -14.77 -0.07 10.25
N GLU A 21 -15.04 1.07 10.88
CA GLU A 21 -16.42 1.61 10.94
C GLU A 21 -16.63 2.86 10.09
N THR A 22 -15.55 3.52 9.67
CA THR A 22 -15.59 4.83 8.98
C THR A 22 -15.16 4.72 7.52
N CYS A 23 -15.17 5.84 6.80
CA CYS A 23 -14.74 5.84 5.41
C CYS A 23 -13.24 5.51 5.31
N GLY A 24 -12.90 4.55 4.44
CA GLY A 24 -11.52 4.09 4.23
C GLY A 24 -10.66 5.19 3.63
N GLY A 25 -11.08 5.79 2.52
CA GLY A 25 -10.37 6.87 1.85
C GLY A 25 -10.70 8.25 2.41
N VAL A 26 -11.62 8.99 1.80
CA VAL A 26 -11.92 10.39 2.14
C VAL A 26 -13.38 10.55 2.58
N SER A 27 -13.58 11.06 3.79
CA SER A 27 -14.88 11.47 4.30
C SER A 27 -15.02 12.99 4.21
N CYS A 28 -15.96 13.46 3.39
CA CYS A 28 -16.21 14.87 3.15
C CYS A 28 -17.49 15.33 3.86
N ASN A 29 -17.34 16.35 4.70
CA ASN A 29 -18.45 17.18 5.15
C ASN A 29 -19.01 18.06 4.00
N PRO A 30 -20.09 18.83 4.21
CA PRO A 30 -20.68 19.63 3.15
C PRO A 30 -19.69 20.67 2.60
N ARG A 31 -19.77 20.97 1.31
CA ARG A 31 -18.99 22.03 0.63
C ARG A 31 -17.46 21.83 0.65
N VAL A 32 -17.00 20.58 0.64
CA VAL A 32 -15.59 20.24 0.45
C VAL A 32 -15.23 20.25 -1.03
N SER A 33 -13.99 20.67 -1.35
CA SER A 33 -13.43 20.62 -2.71
C SER A 33 -12.28 19.63 -2.79
N ILE A 34 -12.33 18.68 -3.73
CA ILE A 34 -11.23 17.75 -4.04
C ILE A 34 -10.79 18.01 -5.49
N ARG A 35 -9.50 18.25 -5.71
CA ARG A 35 -8.97 18.59 -7.05
C ARG A 35 -7.65 17.90 -7.32
N ASN A 36 -7.47 17.37 -8.53
CA ASN A 36 -6.19 16.79 -8.95
C ASN A 36 -5.70 15.66 -8.01
N CYS A 37 -6.61 14.82 -7.50
CA CYS A 37 -6.30 13.85 -6.46
C CYS A 37 -6.41 12.40 -6.94
N LEU A 38 -5.72 11.49 -6.25
CA LEU A 38 -5.88 10.06 -6.39
C LEU A 38 -6.49 9.48 -5.11
N ILE A 39 -7.64 8.82 -5.20
CA ILE A 39 -8.25 8.07 -4.10
C ILE A 39 -8.24 6.59 -4.49
N ALA A 40 -7.22 5.84 -4.03
CA ALA A 40 -6.95 4.52 -4.59
C ALA A 40 -6.78 3.38 -3.57
N GLY A 41 -7.39 2.23 -3.82
CA GLY A 41 -7.11 1.02 -3.02
C GLY A 41 -7.54 1.11 -1.55
N ASN A 42 -8.41 2.06 -1.20
CA ASN A 42 -8.88 2.21 0.18
C ASN A 42 -10.02 1.24 0.47
N THR A 43 -10.07 0.74 1.70
CA THR A 43 -11.04 -0.26 2.13
C THR A 43 -11.77 0.20 3.38
N ALA A 44 -13.06 -0.09 3.45
CA ALA A 44 -13.87 0.08 4.65
C ALA A 44 -14.68 -1.18 4.93
N ASP A 45 -14.70 -1.60 6.19
CA ASP A 45 -15.38 -2.82 6.58
C ASP A 45 -16.91 -2.60 6.62
N LEU A 46 -17.40 -1.56 7.31
CA LEU A 46 -18.85 -1.28 7.47
C LEU A 46 -19.38 -0.07 6.69
N SER A 47 -18.49 0.81 6.21
CA SER A 47 -18.87 2.10 5.62
C SER A 47 -18.24 2.27 4.23
N VAL A 48 -18.01 3.51 3.80
CA VAL A 48 -17.64 3.84 2.43
C VAL A 48 -16.15 3.58 2.17
N GLY A 49 -15.82 2.79 1.15
CA GLY A 49 -14.45 2.31 0.93
C GLY A 49 -13.49 3.41 0.52
N GLY A 50 -13.86 4.15 -0.53
CA GLY A 50 -13.07 5.17 -1.18
C GLY A 50 -13.45 6.59 -0.77
N MET A 51 -14.66 7.03 -1.09
CA MET A 51 -15.03 8.44 -0.87
C MET A 51 -16.50 8.61 -0.46
N SER A 52 -16.71 9.25 0.70
CA SER A 52 -18.01 9.68 1.18
C SER A 52 -18.18 11.19 0.98
N MET A 53 -19.26 11.61 0.33
CA MET A 53 -19.59 13.02 0.05
C MET A 53 -20.90 13.42 0.71
N GLN A 54 -20.91 14.56 1.39
CA GLN A 54 -22.14 15.24 1.80
C GLN A 54 -22.51 16.37 0.82
N GLU A 55 -23.51 17.17 1.16
CA GLU A 55 -24.10 18.16 0.28
C GLU A 55 -23.08 19.14 -0.30
N GLN A 56 -23.19 19.43 -1.59
CA GLN A 56 -22.41 20.46 -2.30
C GLN A 56 -20.90 20.20 -2.33
N CYS A 57 -20.45 18.95 -2.21
CA CYS A 57 -19.06 18.60 -2.49
C CYS A 57 -18.74 18.77 -3.99
N VAL A 58 -17.51 19.20 -4.29
CA VAL A 58 -16.98 19.36 -5.65
C VAL A 58 -15.74 18.50 -5.81
N VAL A 59 -15.74 17.60 -6.79
CA VAL A 59 -14.62 16.70 -7.10
C VAL A 59 -14.22 16.91 -8.55
N GLN A 60 -12.97 17.30 -8.78
CA GLN A 60 -12.46 17.69 -10.11
C GLN A 60 -11.14 17.00 -10.42
N ASN A 61 -10.94 16.54 -11.65
CA ASN A 61 -9.66 16.02 -12.15
C ASN A 61 -9.10 14.91 -11.21
N THR A 62 -9.96 13.97 -10.81
CA THR A 62 -9.64 13.04 -9.73
C THR A 62 -9.88 11.61 -10.20
N SER A 63 -8.96 10.72 -9.88
CA SER A 63 -9.13 9.29 -10.11
C SER A 63 -9.48 8.60 -8.79
N ILE A 64 -10.61 7.92 -8.76
CA ILE A 64 -11.09 7.14 -7.63
C ILE A 64 -11.12 5.69 -8.08
N VAL A 65 -10.13 4.89 -7.70
CA VAL A 65 -9.92 3.56 -8.31
C VAL A 65 -9.60 2.48 -7.30
N GLY A 66 -10.08 1.24 -7.52
CA GLY A 66 -9.67 0.11 -6.68
C GLY A 66 -10.16 0.15 -5.23
N ASN A 67 -11.10 1.02 -4.86
CA ASN A 67 -11.58 1.11 -3.49
C ASN A 67 -12.65 0.05 -3.19
N ARG A 68 -12.67 -0.49 -1.96
CA ARG A 68 -13.55 -1.61 -1.60
C ARG A 68 -14.38 -1.36 -0.34
N ALA A 69 -15.67 -1.70 -0.40
CA ALA A 69 -16.59 -1.67 0.75
C ALA A 69 -17.56 -2.85 0.70
N PRO A 70 -17.21 -4.03 1.23
CA PRO A 70 -18.01 -5.25 1.05
C PRO A 70 -19.46 -5.15 1.53
N LEU A 71 -19.72 -4.34 2.57
CA LEU A 71 -21.04 -4.17 3.18
C LEU A 71 -21.68 -2.80 2.90
N SER A 72 -21.07 -1.99 2.03
CA SER A 72 -21.55 -0.63 1.70
C SER A 72 -21.10 -0.25 0.29
N GLN A 73 -20.89 1.02 -0.01
CA GLN A 73 -20.49 1.48 -1.34
C GLN A 73 -19.04 1.95 -1.35
N ALA A 74 -18.32 1.76 -2.45
CA ALA A 74 -16.97 2.27 -2.54
C ALA A 74 -16.96 3.81 -2.65
N ILE A 75 -17.96 4.37 -3.31
CA ILE A 75 -18.19 5.81 -3.40
C ILE A 75 -19.65 6.07 -3.04
N ARG A 76 -19.88 6.95 -2.06
CA ARG A 76 -21.22 7.33 -1.65
C ARG A 76 -21.35 8.84 -1.57
N GLY A 77 -22.43 9.37 -2.12
CA GLY A 77 -22.82 10.77 -1.96
C GLY A 77 -24.23 10.89 -1.41
N ASP A 78 -24.42 11.71 -0.39
CA ASP A 78 -25.74 12.10 0.13
C ASP A 78 -25.91 13.63 0.01
N GLY A 79 -26.93 14.09 -0.74
CA GLY A 79 -27.40 15.50 -0.72
C GLY A 79 -26.89 16.43 -1.84
N GLY A 80 -26.39 15.88 -2.94
CA GLY A 80 -26.04 16.62 -4.17
C GLY A 80 -24.57 17.09 -4.21
N GLY A 81 -24.05 17.37 -5.40
CA GLY A 81 -22.63 17.72 -5.61
C GLY A 81 -22.22 17.66 -7.09
N SER A 82 -20.96 17.98 -7.39
CA SER A 82 -20.44 17.96 -8.76
C SER A 82 -19.19 17.09 -8.88
N LEU A 83 -19.18 16.20 -9.86
CA LEU A 83 -18.02 15.42 -10.27
C LEU A 83 -17.67 15.85 -11.71
N VAL A 84 -16.44 16.31 -11.92
CA VAL A 84 -15.98 16.81 -13.23
C VAL A 84 -14.61 16.23 -13.58
N ASN A 85 -14.44 15.66 -14.76
CA ASN A 85 -13.18 15.00 -15.16
C ASN A 85 -12.76 13.91 -14.16
N VAL A 86 -13.72 13.08 -13.71
CA VAL A 86 -13.47 12.04 -12.71
C VAL A 86 -13.41 10.67 -13.37
N ILE A 87 -12.37 9.89 -13.05
CA ILE A 87 -12.36 8.44 -13.28
C ILE A 87 -12.89 7.79 -12.00
N ALA A 88 -13.96 7.01 -12.10
CA ALA A 88 -14.44 6.15 -11.02
C ALA A 88 -14.59 4.71 -11.53
N TYR A 89 -13.51 3.93 -11.40
CA TYR A 89 -13.40 2.61 -12.05
C TYR A 89 -12.70 1.58 -11.14
N HIS A 90 -12.95 0.29 -11.36
CA HIS A 90 -12.47 -0.83 -10.52
C HIS A 90 -12.77 -0.71 -9.02
N ASN A 91 -13.78 0.07 -8.64
CA ASN A 91 -14.24 0.16 -7.27
C ASN A 91 -15.25 -0.97 -7.02
N ALA A 92 -15.31 -1.49 -5.79
CA ALA A 92 -16.16 -2.62 -5.45
C ALA A 92 -16.94 -2.37 -4.16
N GLY A 93 -18.26 -2.38 -4.24
CA GLY A 93 -19.16 -2.29 -3.09
C GLY A 93 -20.10 -3.49 -2.96
N LEU A 94 -21.09 -3.34 -2.11
CA LEU A 94 -22.16 -4.29 -1.82
C LEU A 94 -22.90 -4.64 -3.11
N SER A 95 -23.08 -5.95 -3.34
CA SER A 95 -23.79 -6.49 -4.51
C SER A 95 -23.20 -6.05 -5.86
N GLY A 96 -21.92 -5.68 -5.90
CA GLY A 96 -21.21 -5.30 -7.12
C GLY A 96 -21.38 -3.83 -7.53
N GLY A 97 -22.31 -3.09 -6.92
CA GLY A 97 -22.40 -1.64 -7.11
C GLY A 97 -21.21 -0.94 -6.44
N ALA A 98 -20.70 0.13 -7.04
CA ALA A 98 -19.57 0.86 -6.47
C ALA A 98 -19.83 2.35 -6.26
N LEU A 99 -20.71 2.96 -7.05
CA LEU A 99 -21.08 4.36 -6.95
C LEU A 99 -22.56 4.53 -6.61
N LEU A 100 -22.83 5.09 -5.43
CA LEU A 100 -24.19 5.41 -4.99
C LEU A 100 -24.34 6.89 -4.66
N LEU A 101 -25.17 7.59 -5.44
CA LEU A 101 -25.44 9.02 -5.26
C LEU A 101 -26.92 9.22 -4.94
N LEU A 102 -27.22 9.56 -3.69
CA LEU A 102 -28.57 9.71 -3.13
C LEU A 102 -28.88 11.18 -2.83
N GLY A 103 -30.13 11.61 -3.05
CA GLY A 103 -30.59 12.91 -2.56
C GLY A 103 -31.70 13.53 -3.40
N SER A 104 -32.36 14.54 -2.81
CA SER A 104 -33.35 15.41 -3.45
C SER A 104 -32.74 16.56 -4.27
N ASN A 105 -31.43 16.76 -4.17
CA ASN A 105 -30.67 17.76 -4.93
C ASN A 105 -29.93 17.06 -6.07
N GLU A 106 -29.88 17.68 -7.25
CA GLU A 106 -29.27 17.08 -8.44
C GLU A 106 -27.74 16.96 -8.30
N TYR A 107 -27.21 15.74 -8.50
CA TYR A 107 -25.77 15.57 -8.75
C TYR A 107 -25.48 15.94 -10.21
N ARG A 108 -24.29 16.47 -10.46
CA ARG A 108 -23.82 16.79 -11.80
C ARG A 108 -22.53 16.03 -12.10
N LEU A 109 -22.59 15.05 -13.01
CA LEU A 109 -21.44 14.31 -13.50
C LEU A 109 -21.14 14.80 -14.92
N VAL A 110 -19.97 15.41 -15.10
CA VAL A 110 -19.53 16.02 -16.37
C VAL A 110 -18.18 15.44 -16.76
N SER A 111 -18.08 14.93 -17.98
CA SER A 111 -16.85 14.30 -18.50
C SER A 111 -16.28 13.28 -17.52
N CYS A 112 -17.14 12.41 -16.98
CA CYS A 112 -16.72 11.34 -16.06
C CYS A 112 -16.61 10.01 -16.80
N CYS A 113 -15.58 9.23 -16.47
CA CYS A 113 -15.40 7.85 -16.90
C CYS A 113 -15.76 6.91 -15.75
N LEU A 114 -16.85 6.16 -15.89
CA LEU A 114 -17.42 5.33 -14.83
C LEU A 114 -17.42 3.84 -15.20
N GLN A 115 -17.40 2.97 -14.19
CA GLN A 115 -17.59 1.52 -14.40
C GLN A 115 -19.04 1.11 -14.65
N GLU A 116 -19.99 1.97 -14.31
CA GLU A 116 -21.43 1.69 -14.39
C GLU A 116 -22.20 2.97 -14.69
N THR A 117 -23.35 2.83 -15.37
CA THR A 117 -24.19 3.98 -15.72
C THR A 117 -24.78 4.61 -14.46
N ASN A 118 -24.79 5.94 -14.41
CA ASN A 118 -25.44 6.69 -13.34
C ASN A 118 -26.48 7.66 -13.90
N GLN A 119 -27.61 7.83 -13.21
CA GLN A 119 -28.71 8.71 -13.64
C GLN A 119 -28.32 10.20 -13.76
N TRP A 120 -27.22 10.60 -13.12
CA TRP A 120 -26.74 11.99 -13.08
C TRP A 120 -25.67 12.30 -14.14
N MET A 121 -25.34 11.35 -15.01
CA MET A 121 -24.41 11.54 -16.11
C MET A 121 -24.98 12.51 -17.14
N ASP A 122 -24.17 13.48 -17.56
CA ASP A 122 -24.44 14.26 -18.75
C ASP A 122 -23.99 13.54 -20.03
N SER A 123 -24.15 14.22 -21.18
CA SER A 123 -23.79 13.67 -22.47
C SER A 123 -22.28 13.55 -22.72
N THR A 124 -21.43 14.14 -21.87
CA THR A 124 -19.96 14.03 -22.01
C THR A 124 -19.36 12.96 -21.10
N SER A 125 -20.14 12.44 -20.15
CA SER A 125 -19.76 11.30 -19.32
C SER A 125 -20.04 9.96 -20.01
N PHE A 126 -19.25 8.94 -19.71
CA PHE A 126 -19.31 7.66 -20.39
C PHE A 126 -18.91 6.48 -19.48
N VAL A 127 -19.28 5.28 -19.92
CA VAL A 127 -18.93 4.01 -19.27
C VAL A 127 -17.98 3.25 -20.19
N ALA A 128 -16.70 3.21 -19.84
CA ALA A 128 -15.65 2.51 -20.57
C ALA A 128 -14.46 2.23 -19.66
N ASP A 129 -13.66 1.21 -19.98
CA ASP A 129 -12.39 0.99 -19.30
C ASP A 129 -11.45 2.19 -19.55
N PRO A 130 -10.92 2.85 -18.50
CA PRO A 130 -10.05 4.01 -18.67
C PRO A 130 -8.66 3.66 -19.20
N HIS A 131 -8.33 2.38 -19.42
CA HIS A 131 -7.02 1.90 -19.89
C HIS A 131 -5.88 2.49 -19.07
N ILE A 132 -5.95 2.34 -17.74
CA ILE A 132 -4.92 2.82 -16.81
C ILE A 132 -3.81 1.77 -16.63
N ALA A 133 -2.58 2.20 -16.40
CA ALA A 133 -1.42 1.32 -16.23
C ALA A 133 -1.42 0.52 -14.90
N SER A 134 -2.00 1.09 -13.84
CA SER A 134 -2.06 0.52 -12.49
C SER A 134 -3.10 1.22 -11.64
N LEU A 135 -3.73 0.51 -10.69
CA LEU A 135 -4.63 1.15 -9.72
C LEU A 135 -3.89 2.10 -8.76
N ALA A 136 -2.62 1.82 -8.47
CA ALA A 136 -1.82 2.63 -7.53
C ALA A 136 -1.20 3.88 -8.19
N ALA A 137 -1.05 3.87 -9.51
CA ALA A 137 -0.52 4.95 -10.33
C ALA A 137 -1.25 4.92 -11.70
N PRO A 138 -2.47 5.51 -11.79
CA PRO A 138 -3.33 5.37 -12.95
C PRO A 138 -2.91 6.25 -14.13
N TYR A 139 -1.73 6.01 -14.70
CA TYR A 139 -1.34 6.60 -15.98
C TYR A 139 -2.26 6.12 -17.09
N LEU A 140 -2.75 7.05 -17.91
CA LEU A 140 -3.53 6.73 -19.09
C LEU A 140 -2.62 6.14 -20.18
N LEU A 141 -2.94 4.92 -20.60
CA LEU A 141 -2.23 4.23 -21.67
C LEU A 141 -2.64 4.79 -23.04
N ALA A 142 -1.80 4.58 -24.05
CA ALA A 142 -2.13 4.96 -25.42
C ALA A 142 -3.45 4.30 -25.87
N GLY A 143 -4.37 5.11 -26.42
CA GLY A 143 -5.70 4.64 -26.84
C GLY A 143 -6.73 4.55 -25.70
N SER A 144 -6.46 5.12 -24.53
CA SER A 144 -7.48 5.31 -23.50
C SER A 144 -8.63 6.20 -23.99
N PRO A 145 -9.90 5.89 -23.66
CA PRO A 145 -11.03 6.77 -23.95
C PRO A 145 -11.04 8.05 -23.09
N CYS A 146 -10.19 8.13 -22.06
CA CYS A 146 -10.10 9.28 -21.16
C CYS A 146 -9.15 10.37 -21.67
N VAL A 147 -8.39 10.10 -22.74
CA VAL A 147 -7.43 11.04 -23.32
C VAL A 147 -8.16 12.08 -24.17
N ASP A 148 -7.86 13.37 -23.92
CA ASP A 148 -8.42 14.53 -24.62
C ASP A 148 -9.97 14.62 -24.60
N THR A 149 -10.64 14.00 -23.61
CA THR A 149 -12.13 13.96 -23.50
C THR A 149 -12.69 14.73 -22.30
N GLY A 150 -11.82 15.31 -21.47
CA GLY A 150 -12.23 16.13 -20.33
C GLY A 150 -12.72 17.52 -20.72
N THR A 151 -13.09 18.31 -19.71
CA THR A 151 -13.45 19.72 -19.86
C THR A 151 -12.47 20.65 -19.15
N ASN A 152 -11.95 21.63 -19.89
CA ASN A 152 -11.03 22.65 -19.36
C ASN A 152 -11.71 23.63 -18.39
N ALA A 153 -13.05 23.58 -18.25
CA ALA A 153 -13.77 24.44 -17.31
C ALA A 153 -13.37 24.21 -15.84
N SER A 154 -12.71 23.09 -15.54
CA SER A 154 -12.31 22.67 -14.19
C SER A 154 -10.81 22.47 -14.04
N LEU A 155 -9.96 23.20 -14.78
CA LEU A 155 -8.50 23.05 -14.73
C LEU A 155 -7.95 23.15 -13.32
N GLY A 156 -8.08 24.32 -12.68
CA GLY A 156 -7.71 24.56 -11.28
C GLY A 156 -6.23 24.33 -10.89
N VAL A 157 -5.45 23.67 -11.74
CA VAL A 157 -4.04 23.29 -11.57
C VAL A 157 -3.32 23.37 -12.92
N GLU A 158 -2.04 23.75 -12.92
CA GLU A 158 -1.20 23.76 -14.14
C GLU A 158 -0.59 22.39 -14.46
N ARG A 159 -0.45 21.55 -13.43
CA ARG A 159 0.17 20.23 -13.54
C ARG A 159 -0.78 19.12 -13.11
N ASP A 160 -0.67 17.98 -13.77
CA ASP A 160 -1.38 16.78 -13.35
C ASP A 160 -0.80 16.23 -12.03
N LEU A 161 -1.42 15.18 -11.49
CA LEU A 161 -0.91 14.60 -10.24
C LEU A 161 0.54 14.14 -10.40
N PHE A 162 0.93 13.60 -11.55
CA PHE A 162 2.27 13.04 -11.79
C PHE A 162 3.34 14.07 -12.15
N GLY A 163 3.03 15.38 -12.08
CA GLY A 163 3.96 16.47 -12.31
C GLY A 163 4.14 16.89 -13.78
N GLY A 164 3.39 16.28 -14.70
CA GLY A 164 3.30 16.68 -16.11
C GLY A 164 2.37 17.89 -16.32
N SER A 165 2.32 18.44 -17.54
CA SER A 165 1.35 19.49 -17.87
C SER A 165 -0.07 18.95 -17.71
N ARG A 166 -0.99 19.74 -17.14
CA ARG A 166 -2.41 19.36 -17.01
C ARG A 166 -3.22 19.55 -18.29
N VAL A 167 -2.67 20.24 -19.27
CA VAL A 167 -3.29 20.35 -20.60
C VAL A 167 -2.25 20.00 -21.63
N VAL A 168 -2.51 18.91 -22.32
CA VAL A 168 -1.81 18.50 -23.53
C VAL A 168 -2.82 18.55 -24.68
N ASN A 169 -2.39 18.81 -25.90
CA ASN A 169 -3.27 18.90 -27.10
C ASN A 169 -4.45 19.89 -27.01
N GLY A 170 -4.45 20.79 -26.03
CA GLY A 170 -5.50 21.79 -25.82
C GLY A 170 -6.74 21.30 -25.06
N VAL A 171 -6.82 20.01 -24.69
CA VAL A 171 -7.94 19.44 -23.92
C VAL A 171 -7.38 18.56 -22.80
N ILE A 172 -7.86 18.79 -21.59
CA ILE A 172 -7.53 17.98 -20.41
C ILE A 172 -8.05 16.54 -20.52
N ASP A 173 -7.30 15.59 -19.95
CA ASP A 173 -7.72 14.21 -19.77
C ASP A 173 -8.67 14.04 -18.57
N VAL A 174 -9.54 13.03 -18.65
CA VAL A 174 -10.39 12.63 -17.52
C VAL A 174 -9.55 11.89 -16.47
N GLY A 175 -9.65 12.27 -15.19
CA GLY A 175 -8.90 11.66 -14.08
C GLY A 175 -7.81 12.57 -13.51
N CYS A 176 -6.91 12.01 -12.70
CA CYS A 176 -5.83 12.76 -12.04
C CYS A 176 -4.53 12.89 -12.84
N GLY A 177 -4.36 12.06 -13.88
CA GLY A 177 -3.21 12.12 -14.79
C GLY A 177 -3.57 12.79 -16.11
N GLU A 178 -2.53 13.21 -16.83
CA GLU A 178 -2.59 13.67 -18.21
C GLU A 178 -1.54 12.90 -19.01
N GLN A 179 -1.93 12.36 -20.17
CA GLN A 179 -1.03 11.70 -21.10
C GLN A 179 -0.11 12.73 -21.73
N GLN A 180 1.17 12.69 -21.36
CA GLN A 180 2.17 13.64 -21.85
C GLN A 180 2.56 13.35 -23.31
N GLU A 181 2.79 14.41 -24.09
CA GLU A 181 3.42 14.31 -25.42
C GLU A 181 4.91 13.98 -25.32
N GLY A 182 5.42 13.23 -26.32
CA GLY A 182 6.86 12.98 -26.49
C GLY A 182 7.34 11.62 -26.01
N VAL A 183 8.59 11.58 -25.56
CA VAL A 183 9.31 10.35 -25.21
C VAL A 183 9.04 10.01 -23.74
N VAL A 184 8.29 8.95 -23.47
CA VAL A 184 8.08 8.41 -22.12
C VAL A 184 9.29 7.53 -21.80
N THR A 185 10.11 7.91 -20.83
CA THR A 185 11.36 7.19 -20.52
C THR A 185 11.48 6.85 -19.05
N GLY A 186 12.50 6.04 -18.77
CA GLY A 186 12.95 5.65 -17.45
C GLY A 186 12.53 4.22 -17.08
N ALA A 187 13.03 3.64 -15.99
CA ALA A 187 12.60 2.31 -15.54
C ALA A 187 11.15 2.22 -15.05
N PHE A 188 10.71 1.02 -14.78
CA PHE A 188 9.44 0.80 -14.09
C PHE A 188 9.54 -0.58 -13.50
N SER A 189 8.82 -0.78 -12.40
CA SER A 189 8.61 -2.12 -11.86
C SER A 189 7.25 -2.63 -12.32
N LEU A 190 7.23 -3.94 -12.56
CA LEU A 190 6.07 -4.66 -13.02
C LEU A 190 5.83 -5.80 -12.03
N ALA A 191 4.62 -5.87 -11.51
CA ALA A 191 4.13 -7.01 -10.75
C ALA A 191 2.76 -7.43 -11.27
N MET A 192 2.44 -8.70 -11.07
CA MET A 192 1.19 -9.32 -11.50
C MET A 192 0.51 -9.92 -10.27
N ARG A 193 -0.76 -9.55 -10.06
CA ARG A 193 -1.64 -10.13 -9.06
C ARG A 193 -2.66 -11.03 -9.76
N LEU A 194 -2.86 -12.21 -9.20
CA LEU A 194 -3.81 -13.22 -9.64
C LEU A 194 -4.62 -13.69 -8.42
N PRO A 195 -5.87 -14.16 -8.60
CA PRO A 195 -6.66 -14.70 -7.50
C PRO A 195 -6.10 -16.04 -6.99
N CYS A 196 -5.52 -16.83 -7.89
CA CYS A 196 -4.92 -18.14 -7.62
C CYS A 196 -3.96 -18.54 -8.75
N LEU A 197 -3.08 -19.51 -8.50
CA LEU A 197 -2.24 -20.14 -9.53
C LEU A 197 -2.90 -21.37 -10.15
N SER A 198 -4.13 -21.70 -9.75
CA SER A 198 -4.85 -22.88 -10.23
C SER A 198 -6.34 -22.63 -10.21
N ALA A 199 -7.03 -22.99 -11.29
CA ALA A 199 -8.45 -22.72 -11.47
C ALA A 199 -9.15 -23.84 -12.26
N PRO A 200 -10.46 -24.06 -12.03
CA PRO A 200 -11.26 -24.92 -12.90
C PRO A 200 -11.24 -24.42 -14.35
N ILE A 201 -11.45 -25.34 -15.30
CA ILE A 201 -11.70 -24.98 -16.71
C ILE A 201 -12.89 -24.00 -16.77
N GLY A 202 -12.71 -22.90 -17.51
CA GLY A 202 -13.74 -21.87 -17.71
C GLY A 202 -13.97 -20.90 -16.54
N TYR A 203 -13.19 -20.98 -15.46
CA TYR A 203 -13.31 -20.06 -14.33
C TYR A 203 -12.77 -18.66 -14.68
N PRO A 204 -13.57 -17.59 -14.51
CA PRO A 204 -13.13 -16.22 -14.76
C PRO A 204 -12.14 -15.76 -13.68
N MET A 205 -10.88 -15.58 -14.08
CA MET A 205 -9.83 -15.07 -13.23
C MET A 205 -9.58 -13.59 -13.52
N GLU A 206 -9.57 -12.77 -12.45
CA GLU A 206 -9.24 -11.35 -12.52
C GLU A 206 -7.73 -11.15 -12.36
N PHE A 207 -7.05 -10.85 -13.46
CA PHE A 207 -5.63 -10.51 -13.45
C PHE A 207 -5.45 -9.02 -13.28
N GLN A 208 -4.47 -8.63 -12.46
CA GLN A 208 -4.17 -7.22 -12.22
C GLN A 208 -2.67 -6.95 -12.37
N ALA A 209 -2.33 -5.91 -13.11
CA ALA A 209 -1.02 -5.34 -13.25
C ALA A 209 -0.81 -4.31 -12.14
N GLU A 210 0.33 -4.41 -11.49
CA GLU A 210 0.87 -3.38 -10.63
C GLU A 210 2.10 -2.80 -11.32
N VAL A 211 1.87 -1.76 -12.12
CA VAL A 211 2.94 -0.95 -12.69
C VAL A 211 3.28 0.16 -11.71
N LYS A 212 4.57 0.29 -11.41
CA LYS A 212 5.13 1.52 -10.83
C LYS A 212 6.22 2.02 -11.76
N GLY A 213 5.86 3.00 -12.58
CA GLY A 213 6.73 3.81 -13.42
C GLY A 213 5.89 4.41 -14.53
N ALA A 214 6.41 5.42 -15.22
CA ALA A 214 5.74 5.94 -16.40
C ALA A 214 5.87 4.90 -17.53
N VAL A 215 4.74 4.34 -17.95
CA VAL A 215 4.66 3.40 -19.07
C VAL A 215 3.77 3.96 -20.15
N LYS A 216 4.13 3.68 -21.40
CA LYS A 216 3.38 4.06 -22.59
C LYS A 216 2.34 3.02 -22.96
N GLY A 217 2.63 1.76 -22.65
CA GLY A 217 1.77 0.63 -22.97
C GLY A 217 1.92 -0.51 -21.98
N LEU A 218 0.85 -1.29 -21.92
CA LEU A 218 0.70 -2.51 -21.14
C LEU A 218 0.03 -3.53 -22.04
N SER A 219 0.41 -4.80 -21.93
CA SER A 219 -0.25 -5.87 -22.66
C SER A 219 -0.22 -7.18 -21.89
N TRP A 220 -1.31 -7.93 -21.99
CA TRP A 220 -1.44 -9.27 -21.44
C TRP A 220 -1.36 -10.29 -22.57
N ALA A 221 -0.60 -11.36 -22.42
CA ALA A 221 -0.66 -12.50 -23.32
C ALA A 221 -0.94 -13.76 -22.52
N PHE A 222 -1.93 -14.52 -22.99
CA PHE A 222 -2.34 -15.80 -22.44
C PHE A 222 -1.97 -16.86 -23.49
N ASP A 223 -1.14 -17.85 -23.12
CA ASP A 223 -0.75 -19.00 -23.95
C ASP A 223 -0.17 -18.71 -25.35
N GLU A 224 0.98 -18.03 -25.48
CA GLU A 224 1.56 -17.66 -26.80
C GLU A 224 0.58 -16.98 -27.79
N GLN A 225 -0.65 -16.64 -27.38
CA GLN A 225 -1.64 -15.99 -28.21
C GLN A 225 -1.31 -14.51 -28.33
N SER A 226 -1.92 -13.87 -29.33
CA SER A 226 -1.86 -12.43 -29.55
C SER A 226 -2.23 -11.68 -28.29
N ALA A 227 -1.42 -10.67 -27.95
CA ALA A 227 -1.61 -9.86 -26.77
C ALA A 227 -3.02 -9.27 -26.71
N ALA A 228 -3.72 -9.49 -25.61
CA ALA A 228 -4.95 -8.80 -25.27
C ALA A 228 -4.62 -7.35 -24.92
N SER A 229 -5.30 -6.42 -25.59
CA SER A 229 -5.32 -5.01 -25.23
C SER A 229 -6.26 -4.79 -24.06
N GLY A 230 -5.81 -4.12 -23.01
CA GLY A 230 -6.62 -3.77 -21.85
C GLY A 230 -5.83 -2.92 -20.86
N GLY A 231 -6.54 -2.29 -19.91
CA GLY A 231 -5.92 -1.57 -18.80
C GLY A 231 -5.21 -2.50 -17.82
N CYS A 232 -5.01 -2.01 -16.60
CA CYS A 232 -4.31 -2.75 -15.56
C CYS A 232 -5.06 -3.97 -15.04
N CYS A 233 -6.35 -4.14 -15.35
CA CYS A 233 -7.13 -5.28 -14.90
C CYS A 233 -7.77 -5.98 -16.09
N ILE A 234 -7.73 -7.31 -16.13
CA ILE A 234 -8.35 -8.10 -17.19
C ILE A 234 -8.92 -9.40 -16.61
N ALA A 235 -10.18 -9.67 -16.94
CA ALA A 235 -10.80 -10.96 -16.67
C ALA A 235 -10.47 -11.94 -17.81
N HIS A 236 -9.99 -13.13 -17.49
CA HIS A 236 -9.72 -14.17 -18.48
C HIS A 236 -10.12 -15.56 -17.98
N CYS A 237 -10.69 -16.37 -18.88
CA CYS A 237 -11.03 -17.77 -18.65
C CYS A 237 -10.16 -18.65 -19.56
N PHE A 238 -9.62 -19.75 -19.03
CA PHE A 238 -8.92 -20.74 -19.82
C PHE A 238 -9.84 -21.94 -20.12
N ASP A 239 -9.88 -22.34 -21.39
CA ASP A 239 -10.83 -23.35 -21.88
C ASP A 239 -10.25 -24.77 -21.98
N ALA A 240 -8.96 -24.95 -21.70
CA ALA A 240 -8.28 -26.24 -21.76
C ALA A 240 -7.67 -26.62 -20.41
N GLU A 241 -7.51 -27.92 -20.19
CA GLU A 241 -6.71 -28.43 -19.07
C GLU A 241 -5.22 -28.35 -19.42
N GLY A 242 -4.39 -27.92 -18.47
CA GLY A 242 -2.95 -27.86 -18.66
C GLY A 242 -2.27 -26.73 -17.87
N ALA A 243 -1.02 -26.50 -18.25
CA ALA A 243 -0.24 -25.36 -17.81
C ALA A 243 -0.42 -24.22 -18.81
N HIS A 244 -0.91 -23.08 -18.34
CA HIS A 244 -1.19 -21.91 -19.14
C HIS A 244 -0.23 -20.79 -18.80
N SER A 245 0.37 -20.18 -19.82
CA SER A 245 1.31 -19.07 -19.64
C SER A 245 0.54 -17.77 -19.53
N VAL A 246 0.82 -16.98 -18.50
CA VAL A 246 0.33 -15.61 -18.38
C VAL A 246 1.52 -14.68 -18.38
N VAL A 247 1.59 -13.85 -19.42
CA VAL A 247 2.69 -12.92 -19.64
C VAL A 247 2.14 -11.51 -19.54
N LEU A 248 2.70 -10.71 -18.65
CA LEU A 248 2.47 -9.28 -18.58
C LEU A 248 3.70 -8.58 -19.12
N SER A 249 3.49 -7.74 -20.12
CA SER A 249 4.53 -6.87 -20.66
C SER A 249 4.10 -5.42 -20.48
N ALA A 250 5.05 -4.58 -20.08
CA ALA A 250 4.89 -3.15 -20.06
C ALA A 250 6.12 -2.51 -20.71
N TRP A 251 5.93 -1.35 -21.33
CA TRP A 251 7.03 -0.66 -21.99
C TRP A 251 6.84 0.85 -21.95
N ASN A 252 7.96 1.52 -22.13
CA ASN A 252 8.03 2.90 -22.54
C ASN A 252 9.07 3.03 -23.68
N ASP A 253 9.43 4.25 -24.06
CA ASP A 253 10.33 4.48 -25.20
C ASP A 253 11.80 4.12 -24.89
N SER A 254 12.15 3.84 -23.63
CA SER A 254 13.52 3.47 -23.22
C SER A 254 13.66 2.02 -22.75
N LEU A 255 12.59 1.42 -22.21
CA LEU A 255 12.62 0.13 -21.55
C LEU A 255 11.38 -0.69 -21.88
N ASN A 256 11.58 -1.99 -22.01
CA ASN A 256 10.54 -3.00 -22.15
C ASN A 256 10.80 -4.08 -21.11
N SER A 257 9.79 -4.42 -20.32
CA SER A 257 9.89 -5.43 -19.27
C SER A 257 8.73 -6.39 -19.35
N THR A 258 9.03 -7.67 -19.14
CA THR A 258 8.08 -8.76 -19.21
C THR A 258 8.24 -9.64 -18.00
N ILE A 259 7.13 -9.95 -17.34
CA ILE A 259 7.05 -10.98 -16.31
C ILE A 259 6.08 -12.07 -16.75
N ALA A 260 6.38 -13.30 -16.40
CA ALA A 260 5.54 -14.45 -16.73
C ALA A 260 5.24 -15.24 -15.46
N THR A 261 4.04 -15.80 -15.43
CA THR A 261 3.64 -16.82 -14.45
C THR A 261 2.92 -17.94 -15.18
N THR A 262 2.73 -19.06 -14.49
CA THR A 262 1.98 -20.19 -15.02
C THR A 262 0.73 -20.41 -14.18
N VAL A 263 -0.43 -20.28 -14.82
CA VAL A 263 -1.71 -20.68 -14.25
C VAL A 263 -2.00 -22.11 -14.67
N PHE A 264 -2.40 -22.97 -13.74
CA PHE A 264 -2.71 -24.35 -14.07
C PHE A 264 -4.22 -24.57 -14.05
N VAL A 265 -4.76 -24.99 -15.19
CA VAL A 265 -6.19 -25.14 -15.42
C VAL A 265 -6.47 -26.63 -15.52
N GLY A 266 -7.55 -27.09 -14.91
CA GLY A 266 -7.89 -28.51 -14.95
C GLY A 266 -8.97 -28.87 -13.97
N VAL A 267 -9.09 -30.17 -13.65
CA VAL A 267 -9.97 -30.62 -12.58
C VAL A 267 -9.39 -30.20 -11.24
N THR A 268 -9.71 -28.99 -10.78
CA THR A 268 -9.36 -28.55 -9.44
C THR A 268 -10.29 -29.22 -8.44
N ALA A 269 -9.72 -30.02 -7.54
CA ALA A 269 -10.46 -30.43 -6.35
C ALA A 269 -10.62 -29.22 -5.43
N THR A 270 -11.86 -28.91 -5.06
CA THR A 270 -12.15 -27.94 -4.00
C THR A 270 -12.61 -28.71 -2.78
N ASN A 271 -11.88 -28.55 -1.68
CA ASN A 271 -12.32 -29.06 -0.39
C ASN A 271 -12.85 -27.89 0.42
N TYR A 272 -14.01 -28.08 1.02
CA TYR A 272 -14.66 -27.09 1.86
C TYR A 272 -14.41 -27.42 3.33
N VAL A 273 -14.21 -26.40 4.15
CA VAL A 273 -13.99 -26.52 5.59
C VAL A 273 -14.99 -25.64 6.33
N SER A 274 -15.85 -26.25 7.15
CA SER A 274 -16.84 -25.53 7.98
C SER A 274 -17.01 -26.25 9.31
N THR A 275 -17.06 -25.50 10.41
CA THR A 275 -17.26 -26.07 11.77
C THR A 275 -18.61 -26.76 11.95
N VAL A 276 -19.57 -26.51 11.05
CA VAL A 276 -20.90 -27.13 11.01
C VAL A 276 -21.07 -28.15 9.87
N GLY A 277 -20.00 -28.45 9.13
CA GLY A 277 -20.01 -29.46 8.06
C GLY A 277 -20.22 -30.88 8.61
N GLN A 278 -20.75 -31.77 7.77
CA GLN A 278 -20.98 -33.17 8.15
C GLN A 278 -19.71 -34.01 8.26
N HIS A 279 -18.54 -33.46 7.87
CA HIS A 279 -17.26 -34.17 7.87
C HIS A 279 -17.28 -35.43 7.00
N VAL A 280 -17.70 -35.30 5.74
CA VAL A 280 -17.82 -36.44 4.81
C VAL A 280 -16.89 -36.24 3.61
N PRO A 281 -15.80 -37.03 3.47
CA PRO A 281 -14.95 -36.99 2.29
C PRO A 281 -15.76 -37.23 1.01
N PRO A 282 -15.44 -36.59 -0.12
CA PRO A 282 -14.21 -35.81 -0.38
C PRO A 282 -14.29 -34.33 0.03
N PHE A 283 -15.27 -33.93 0.85
CA PHE A 283 -15.47 -32.53 1.27
C PHE A 283 -15.77 -31.58 0.10
N ALA A 284 -16.48 -32.04 -0.93
CA ALA A 284 -16.68 -31.33 -2.20
C ALA A 284 -17.75 -30.22 -2.16
N ASP A 285 -18.41 -30.00 -1.03
CA ASP A 285 -19.39 -28.92 -0.83
C ASP A 285 -19.49 -28.53 0.67
N TRP A 286 -20.19 -27.43 0.96
CA TRP A 286 -20.35 -26.92 2.33
C TRP A 286 -21.11 -27.87 3.26
N GLN A 287 -22.07 -28.65 2.76
CA GLN A 287 -22.84 -29.58 3.57
C GLN A 287 -21.95 -30.75 4.05
N HIS A 288 -21.10 -31.25 3.15
CA HIS A 288 -20.16 -32.33 3.42
C HIS A 288 -18.79 -31.85 3.88
N ALA A 289 -18.60 -30.56 4.12
CA ALA A 289 -17.32 -29.94 4.44
C ALA A 289 -16.59 -30.64 5.60
N ALA A 290 -15.26 -30.64 5.53
CA ALA A 290 -14.42 -31.02 6.66
C ALA A 290 -14.66 -30.06 7.83
N THR A 291 -14.63 -30.57 9.04
CA THR A 291 -14.75 -29.73 10.25
C THR A 291 -13.42 -29.16 10.72
N ASN A 292 -12.32 -29.52 10.06
CA ASN A 292 -10.99 -28.98 10.32
C ASN A 292 -10.15 -28.91 9.03
N VAL A 293 -9.14 -28.04 9.03
CA VAL A 293 -8.30 -27.76 7.85
C VAL A 293 -7.36 -28.92 7.53
N GLN A 294 -6.81 -29.60 8.54
CA GLN A 294 -5.83 -30.67 8.31
C GLN A 294 -6.42 -31.84 7.51
N ASP A 295 -7.67 -32.23 7.78
CA ASP A 295 -8.32 -33.30 7.03
C ASP A 295 -8.62 -32.88 5.59
N ALA A 296 -9.02 -31.63 5.37
CA ALA A 296 -9.17 -31.10 4.02
C ALA A 296 -7.85 -31.08 3.25
N VAL A 297 -6.72 -30.73 3.88
CA VAL A 297 -5.36 -30.81 3.29
C VAL A 297 -4.98 -32.26 2.98
N THR A 298 -5.30 -33.17 3.89
CA THR A 298 -4.95 -34.59 3.76
C THR A 298 -5.70 -35.24 2.60
N GLN A 299 -7.01 -35.00 2.51
CA GLN A 299 -7.89 -35.50 1.45
C GLN A 299 -7.72 -34.78 0.13
N MET A 300 -7.11 -33.58 0.13
CA MET A 300 -6.84 -32.86 -1.11
C MET A 300 -5.93 -33.73 -1.99
N PRO A 301 -6.35 -34.12 -3.21
CA PRO A 301 -5.46 -34.81 -4.14
C PRO A 301 -4.20 -33.97 -4.38
N ALA A 302 -3.09 -34.63 -4.68
CA ALA A 302 -1.79 -33.99 -4.94
C ALA A 302 -1.74 -33.24 -6.29
N VAL A 303 -2.85 -32.57 -6.64
CA VAL A 303 -3.03 -31.79 -7.85
C VAL A 303 -3.75 -30.51 -7.46
N ARG A 304 -2.97 -29.46 -7.15
CA ARG A 304 -3.33 -28.05 -7.32
C ARG A 304 -4.76 -27.67 -6.91
N GLY A 305 -5.15 -28.11 -5.72
CA GLY A 305 -6.48 -27.88 -5.17
C GLY A 305 -6.61 -26.58 -4.38
N VAL A 306 -7.86 -26.20 -4.17
CA VAL A 306 -8.22 -25.05 -3.35
C VAL A 306 -8.96 -25.54 -2.12
N ILE A 307 -8.57 -25.07 -0.95
CA ILE A 307 -9.31 -25.28 0.29
C ILE A 307 -10.01 -23.97 0.62
N LEU A 308 -11.34 -24.00 0.61
CA LEU A 308 -12.18 -22.89 1.04
C LEU A 308 -12.59 -23.10 2.49
N VAL A 309 -12.28 -22.13 3.33
CA VAL A 309 -12.52 -22.20 4.77
C VAL A 309 -13.57 -21.16 5.14
N ASP A 310 -14.71 -21.62 5.65
CA ASP A 310 -15.81 -20.75 6.07
C ASP A 310 -15.38 -19.77 7.20
N THR A 311 -16.19 -18.76 7.47
CA THR A 311 -15.95 -17.81 8.55
C THR A 311 -16.23 -18.45 9.90
N SER A 312 -15.19 -18.80 10.64
CA SER A 312 -15.27 -19.35 12.00
C SER A 312 -13.91 -19.28 12.69
N VAL A 313 -13.89 -19.53 14.00
CA VAL A 313 -12.68 -19.90 14.71
C VAL A 313 -12.50 -21.42 14.64
N TYR A 314 -11.39 -21.85 14.05
CA TYR A 314 -10.96 -23.24 13.98
C TYR A 314 -9.88 -23.47 15.04
N ALA A 315 -10.28 -24.13 16.13
CA ALA A 315 -9.37 -24.49 17.22
C ALA A 315 -8.44 -25.61 16.77
N LEU A 316 -7.14 -25.33 16.74
CA LEU A 316 -6.10 -26.26 16.35
C LEU A 316 -5.57 -26.98 17.60
N SER A 317 -5.65 -28.30 17.60
CA SER A 317 -4.99 -29.17 18.58
C SER A 317 -3.53 -29.46 18.25
N GLY A 318 -3.11 -29.12 17.02
CA GLY A 318 -1.76 -29.31 16.50
C GLY A 318 -1.53 -28.48 15.23
N GLU A 319 -0.32 -28.56 14.70
CA GLU A 319 0.13 -27.82 13.52
C GLU A 319 -0.57 -28.31 12.24
N VAL A 320 -1.09 -27.38 11.43
CA VAL A 320 -1.60 -27.71 10.09
C VAL A 320 -0.42 -27.84 9.13
N VAL A 321 -0.12 -29.06 8.68
CA VAL A 321 1.00 -29.35 7.79
C VAL A 321 0.53 -29.38 6.34
N VAL A 322 0.98 -28.39 5.56
CA VAL A 322 0.69 -28.28 4.12
C VAL A 322 1.89 -28.79 3.32
N ASN A 323 1.77 -30.03 2.86
CA ASN A 323 2.83 -30.78 2.18
C ASN A 323 2.64 -30.90 0.66
N LYS A 324 1.72 -30.12 0.09
CA LYS A 324 1.39 -30.07 -1.34
C LYS A 324 1.18 -28.61 -1.74
N GLY A 325 1.60 -28.20 -2.93
CA GLY A 325 1.35 -26.86 -3.47
C GLY A 325 -0.15 -26.64 -3.73
N ILE A 326 -0.84 -26.05 -2.77
CA ILE A 326 -2.29 -25.78 -2.79
C ILE A 326 -2.58 -24.37 -2.27
N THR A 327 -3.77 -23.86 -2.57
CA THR A 327 -4.26 -22.61 -1.97
C THR A 327 -5.19 -22.90 -0.82
N ILE A 328 -4.99 -22.25 0.33
CA ILE A 328 -5.94 -22.25 1.45
C ILE A 328 -6.44 -20.82 1.60
N ALA A 329 -7.74 -20.63 1.38
CA ALA A 329 -8.39 -19.33 1.39
C ALA A 329 -9.51 -19.28 2.42
N GLY A 330 -9.47 -18.31 3.32
CA GLY A 330 -10.61 -17.97 4.15
C GLY A 330 -11.69 -17.25 3.35
N MET A 331 -12.94 -17.53 3.68
CA MET A 331 -14.10 -16.81 3.19
C MET A 331 -14.30 -15.52 4.00
N GLY A 332 -14.95 -14.52 3.40
CA GLY A 332 -15.19 -13.26 4.10
C GLY A 332 -13.90 -12.44 4.30
N ARG A 333 -13.78 -11.79 5.46
CA ARG A 333 -12.61 -10.98 5.82
C ARG A 333 -11.50 -11.85 6.44
N PRO A 334 -10.23 -11.45 6.34
CA PRO A 334 -9.13 -12.18 6.98
C PRO A 334 -9.35 -12.40 8.49
N GLU A 335 -9.99 -11.47 9.18
CA GLU A 335 -10.30 -11.53 10.61
C GLU A 335 -11.42 -12.52 10.98
N GLU A 336 -12.20 -13.01 10.00
CA GLU A 336 -13.40 -13.85 10.22
C GLU A 336 -13.10 -15.35 10.09
N THR A 337 -12.02 -15.73 9.40
CA THR A 337 -11.54 -17.11 9.32
C THR A 337 -10.25 -17.26 10.14
N VAL A 338 -10.37 -17.78 11.35
CA VAL A 338 -9.29 -17.80 12.34
C VAL A 338 -8.78 -19.21 12.57
N LEU A 339 -7.50 -19.44 12.31
CA LEU A 339 -6.76 -20.63 12.70
C LEU A 339 -6.02 -20.36 14.01
N ARG A 340 -6.63 -20.76 15.12
CA ARG A 340 -6.14 -20.50 16.47
C ARG A 340 -5.58 -21.75 17.10
N TYR A 341 -4.32 -21.73 17.53
CA TYR A 341 -3.82 -22.82 18.37
C TYR A 341 -4.50 -22.77 19.75
N ASP A 342 -5.13 -23.89 20.14
CA ASP A 342 -5.90 -24.03 21.39
C ASP A 342 -5.44 -25.27 22.18
N GLY A 343 -4.18 -25.68 21.96
CA GLY A 343 -3.58 -26.80 22.67
C GLY A 343 -3.19 -26.46 24.11
N PRO A 344 -2.97 -27.48 24.97
CA PRO A 344 -2.61 -27.27 26.36
C PRO A 344 -1.27 -26.51 26.47
N ALA A 345 -1.12 -25.68 27.51
CA ALA A 345 0.06 -24.81 27.67
C ALA A 345 1.42 -25.54 27.74
N SER A 346 1.41 -26.85 28.00
CA SER A 346 2.56 -27.77 28.02
C SER A 346 2.97 -28.29 26.65
N VAL A 347 2.13 -28.14 25.62
CA VAL A 347 2.42 -28.53 24.24
C VAL A 347 2.71 -27.26 23.45
N SER A 348 3.68 -27.35 22.55
CA SER A 348 4.06 -26.25 21.68
C SER A 348 3.79 -26.65 20.23
N ALA A 349 2.97 -25.91 19.52
CA ALA A 349 2.72 -26.10 18.09
C ALA A 349 2.58 -24.75 17.38
N ARG A 350 2.82 -24.77 16.07
CA ARG A 350 2.53 -23.66 15.17
C ARG A 350 1.07 -23.67 14.77
N CYS A 351 0.57 -22.60 14.17
CA CYS A 351 -0.72 -22.68 13.47
C CYS A 351 -0.53 -23.48 12.17
N VAL A 352 0.42 -23.08 11.31
CA VAL A 352 0.61 -23.68 9.98
C VAL A 352 2.08 -23.91 9.65
N ARG A 353 2.36 -25.01 8.94
CA ARG A 353 3.65 -25.34 8.33
C ARG A 353 3.53 -25.52 6.83
N ILE A 354 4.37 -24.83 6.08
CA ILE A 354 4.46 -24.94 4.62
C ILE A 354 5.70 -25.78 4.23
N ASP A 355 5.48 -27.06 3.96
CA ASP A 355 6.53 -28.03 3.59
C ASP A 355 6.66 -28.25 2.08
N SER A 356 5.88 -27.52 1.27
CA SER A 356 5.90 -27.64 -0.18
C SER A 356 5.94 -26.26 -0.83
N PRO A 357 6.72 -26.07 -1.93
CA PRO A 357 6.65 -24.84 -2.69
C PRO A 357 5.27 -24.68 -3.36
N GLY A 358 4.91 -23.43 -3.69
CA GLY A 358 3.65 -23.12 -4.37
C GLY A 358 2.42 -23.13 -3.47
N VAL A 359 2.59 -23.18 -2.14
CA VAL A 359 1.49 -22.97 -1.19
C VAL A 359 1.16 -21.48 -1.10
N ILE A 360 -0.13 -21.18 -1.16
CA ILE A 360 -0.67 -19.83 -0.95
C ILE A 360 -1.64 -19.89 0.22
N LEU A 361 -1.38 -19.07 1.24
CA LEU A 361 -2.29 -18.80 2.33
C LEU A 361 -2.88 -17.41 2.14
N ARG A 362 -4.21 -17.30 2.09
CA ARG A 362 -4.87 -16.01 1.86
C ARG A 362 -6.14 -15.82 2.68
N HIS A 363 -6.41 -14.59 3.11
CA HIS A 363 -7.61 -14.23 3.88
C HIS A 363 -7.79 -15.07 5.15
N LEU A 364 -6.70 -15.32 5.87
CA LEU A 364 -6.70 -16.11 7.10
C LEU A 364 -6.13 -15.30 8.26
N THR A 365 -6.62 -15.58 9.46
CA THR A 365 -5.96 -15.17 10.71
C THR A 365 -5.21 -16.35 11.31
N PHE A 366 -3.94 -16.14 11.69
CA PHE A 366 -3.14 -17.10 12.46
C PHE A 366 -2.86 -16.52 13.84
N CYS A 367 -3.30 -17.22 14.89
CA CYS A 367 -3.10 -16.74 16.25
C CYS A 367 -2.86 -17.82 17.31
N GLU A 368 -2.28 -17.38 18.42
CA GLU A 368 -1.96 -18.18 19.61
C GLU A 368 -0.99 -19.34 19.36
N GLY A 369 -0.39 -19.43 18.17
CA GLY A 369 0.65 -20.40 17.86
C GLY A 369 1.83 -20.18 18.80
N LYS A 370 2.32 -21.25 19.44
CA LYS A 370 3.38 -21.19 20.45
C LYS A 370 4.33 -22.35 20.24
N VAL A 371 5.55 -22.09 19.78
CA VAL A 371 6.51 -23.15 19.44
C VAL A 371 7.89 -22.85 20.01
N LEU A 372 8.61 -23.90 20.43
CA LEU A 372 10.01 -23.75 20.85
C LEU A 372 10.96 -23.44 19.69
N GLY A 373 10.61 -23.84 18.46
CA GLY A 373 11.34 -23.52 17.23
C GLY A 373 10.91 -22.21 16.59
N ALA A 374 11.11 -22.09 15.27
CA ALA A 374 10.77 -20.89 14.50
C ALA A 374 9.32 -20.88 14.01
N GLY A 375 8.76 -19.70 13.71
CA GLY A 375 7.47 -19.55 13.02
C GLY A 375 6.26 -19.87 13.90
N GLY A 376 6.03 -19.12 14.98
CA GLY A 376 4.93 -19.41 15.91
C GLY A 376 3.56 -19.48 15.23
N GLY A 377 3.24 -18.51 14.37
CA GLY A 377 2.04 -18.55 13.55
C GLY A 377 2.24 -19.45 12.33
N VAL A 378 3.14 -19.05 11.43
CA VAL A 378 3.41 -19.76 10.18
C VAL A 378 4.90 -20.02 10.02
N TYR A 379 5.28 -21.26 9.74
CA TYR A 379 6.64 -21.64 9.38
C TYR A 379 6.71 -22.13 7.94
N CYS A 380 7.59 -21.50 7.16
CA CYS A 380 7.72 -21.67 5.72
C CYS A 380 9.13 -22.16 5.35
N PRO A 381 9.49 -23.43 5.63
CA PRO A 381 10.78 -23.99 5.24
C PRO A 381 10.94 -24.16 3.71
N ALA A 382 9.84 -24.35 2.98
CA ALA A 382 9.84 -24.52 1.52
C ALA A 382 9.50 -23.22 0.76
N GLY A 383 9.46 -22.08 1.44
CA GLY A 383 8.91 -20.83 0.92
C GLY A 383 7.38 -20.82 0.98
N GLY A 384 6.73 -20.13 0.04
CA GLY A 384 5.28 -19.95 -0.03
C GLY A 384 4.87 -18.49 -0.08
N VAL A 385 3.57 -18.25 -0.19
CA VAL A 385 2.97 -16.91 -0.22
C VAL A 385 1.95 -16.78 0.90
N ILE A 386 2.10 -15.74 1.70
CA ILE A 386 1.11 -15.29 2.70
C ILE A 386 0.60 -13.94 2.21
N ASP A 387 -0.65 -13.89 1.74
CA ASP A 387 -1.28 -12.72 1.13
C ASP A 387 -2.56 -12.32 1.86
N ASP A 388 -2.72 -11.03 2.17
CA ASP A 388 -3.93 -10.49 2.81
C ASP A 388 -4.36 -11.32 4.03
N CYS A 389 -3.41 -11.56 4.94
CA CYS A 389 -3.59 -12.33 6.16
C CYS A 389 -3.38 -11.47 7.41
N VAL A 390 -3.86 -11.97 8.54
CA VAL A 390 -3.61 -11.41 9.87
C VAL A 390 -2.79 -12.40 10.67
N VAL A 391 -1.59 -12.00 11.10
CA VAL A 391 -0.70 -12.81 11.93
C VAL A 391 -0.59 -12.14 13.29
N VAL A 392 -1.25 -12.71 14.29
CA VAL A 392 -1.44 -12.02 15.58
C VAL A 392 -1.23 -12.90 16.80
N SER A 393 -0.59 -12.37 17.85
CA SER A 393 -0.45 -13.05 19.14
C SER A 393 0.24 -14.41 19.07
N ASN A 394 1.20 -14.58 18.16
CA ASN A 394 1.97 -15.81 18.06
C ASN A 394 3.32 -15.69 18.77
N ARG A 395 3.88 -16.83 19.18
CA ARG A 395 5.11 -16.92 19.94
C ARG A 395 6.05 -17.99 19.39
N SER A 396 7.28 -17.59 19.14
CA SER A 396 8.43 -18.47 18.95
C SER A 396 9.42 -18.26 20.09
N TYR A 397 10.24 -19.26 20.42
CA TYR A 397 11.39 -19.08 21.32
C TYR A 397 12.72 -18.96 20.56
N THR A 398 12.70 -18.92 19.23
CA THR A 398 13.87 -18.65 18.38
C THR A 398 13.64 -17.39 17.53
N TYR A 399 12.98 -17.51 16.38
CA TYR A 399 12.79 -16.43 15.41
C TYR A 399 11.47 -16.56 14.66
N GLY A 400 10.94 -15.43 14.18
CA GLY A 400 9.67 -15.40 13.46
C GLY A 400 8.51 -15.77 14.37
N GLY A 401 8.23 -14.95 15.38
CA GLY A 401 7.09 -15.18 16.27
C GLY A 401 5.79 -15.34 15.49
N GLY A 402 5.55 -14.44 14.54
CA GLY A 402 4.45 -14.51 13.59
C GLY A 402 4.77 -15.45 12.44
N VAL A 403 5.71 -15.04 11.58
CA VAL A 403 6.07 -15.77 10.35
C VAL A 403 7.57 -16.04 10.29
N CYS A 404 7.98 -17.21 9.83
CA CYS A 404 9.38 -17.50 9.52
C CYS A 404 9.52 -18.14 8.14
N PHE A 405 10.16 -17.45 7.21
CA PHE A 405 10.59 -17.97 5.91
C PHE A 405 12.06 -18.36 5.99
N ALA A 406 12.34 -19.67 5.99
CA ALA A 406 13.71 -20.16 6.09
C ALA A 406 14.47 -20.15 4.76
N ASN A 407 13.75 -20.10 3.64
CA ASN A 407 14.34 -20.10 2.30
C ASN A 407 13.38 -19.52 1.25
N GLY A 408 13.47 -18.23 1.02
CA GLY A 408 12.60 -17.50 0.09
C GLY A 408 11.13 -17.49 0.50
N GLY A 409 10.29 -16.87 -0.33
CA GLY A 409 8.85 -16.72 -0.09
C GLY A 409 8.44 -15.26 0.03
N ALA A 410 7.14 -15.04 0.14
CA ALA A 410 6.56 -13.70 0.13
C ALA A 410 5.53 -13.50 1.24
N LEU A 411 5.70 -12.40 1.98
CA LEU A 411 4.71 -11.87 2.91
C LEU A 411 4.18 -10.57 2.33
N MET A 412 2.91 -10.55 1.95
CA MET A 412 2.32 -9.42 1.22
C MET A 412 0.95 -9.02 1.77
N ASN A 413 0.66 -7.72 1.71
CA ASN A 413 -0.66 -7.16 2.03
C ASN A 413 -1.19 -7.53 3.41
N SER A 414 -0.31 -7.90 4.35
CA SER A 414 -0.70 -8.57 5.58
C SER A 414 -0.50 -7.66 6.80
N ARG A 415 -1.28 -7.93 7.85
CA ARG A 415 -1.13 -7.31 9.17
C ARG A 415 -0.42 -8.27 10.09
N VAL A 416 0.72 -7.85 10.62
CA VAL A 416 1.50 -8.62 11.58
C VAL A 416 1.52 -7.81 12.87
N SER A 417 1.03 -8.40 13.97
CA SER A 417 0.99 -7.68 15.24
C SER A 417 1.06 -8.56 16.48
N TRP A 418 1.54 -8.02 17.60
CA TRP A 418 1.54 -8.71 18.89
C TRP A 418 2.26 -10.07 18.91
N ASN A 419 3.14 -10.31 17.94
CA ASN A 419 3.93 -11.54 17.90
C ASN A 419 5.22 -11.37 18.72
N THR A 420 5.73 -12.47 19.27
CA THR A 420 6.89 -12.50 20.17
C THR A 420 7.89 -13.59 19.81
N SER A 421 9.18 -13.27 19.86
CA SER A 421 10.31 -14.20 19.67
C SER A 421 11.59 -13.59 20.27
N LEU A 422 12.76 -14.26 20.10
CA LEU A 422 14.05 -13.65 20.43
C LEU A 422 14.53 -12.68 19.32
N GLY A 423 14.27 -13.00 18.05
CA GLY A 423 14.57 -12.14 16.89
C GLY A 423 13.46 -12.22 15.82
N GLY A 424 13.20 -11.11 15.11
CA GLY A 424 12.15 -11.04 14.08
C GLY A 424 10.78 -11.48 14.61
N CYS A 425 10.26 -10.84 15.67
CA CYS A 425 9.01 -11.27 16.31
C CYS A 425 7.83 -11.24 15.36
N GLY A 426 7.70 -10.22 14.52
CA GLY A 426 6.70 -10.23 13.46
C GLY A 426 7.06 -11.24 12.38
N ALA A 427 8.19 -11.04 11.72
CA ALA A 427 8.67 -11.92 10.66
C ALA A 427 10.19 -12.16 10.70
N TYR A 428 10.59 -13.36 10.29
CA TYR A 428 11.97 -13.71 9.96
C TYR A 428 12.03 -14.14 8.50
N MET A 429 12.91 -13.51 7.72
CA MET A 429 12.99 -13.67 6.26
C MET A 429 14.43 -14.01 5.83
N VAL A 430 14.56 -14.94 4.89
CA VAL A 430 15.82 -15.27 4.21
C VAL A 430 15.56 -15.27 2.72
N ASN A 431 16.23 -14.39 1.95
CA ASN A 431 16.03 -14.23 0.49
C ASN A 431 14.56 -14.05 0.07
N GLY A 432 13.75 -13.41 0.93
CA GLY A 432 12.31 -13.26 0.74
C GLY A 432 11.90 -11.85 0.31
N VAL A 433 10.61 -11.70 0.02
CA VAL A 433 10.01 -10.39 -0.27
C VAL A 433 8.94 -10.08 0.77
N THR A 434 9.05 -8.92 1.40
CA THR A 434 8.01 -8.38 2.29
C THR A 434 7.46 -7.11 1.67
N SER A 435 6.19 -7.11 1.29
CA SER A 435 5.60 -5.98 0.57
C SER A 435 4.25 -5.54 1.12
N ASN A 436 4.04 -4.21 1.21
CA ASN A 436 2.75 -3.63 1.59
C ASN A 436 2.19 -4.20 2.91
N CYS A 437 3.07 -4.43 3.89
CA CYS A 437 2.71 -5.01 5.19
C CYS A 437 2.73 -3.97 6.30
N LEU A 438 1.85 -4.17 7.29
CA LEU A 438 1.81 -3.38 8.51
C LEU A 438 2.34 -4.21 9.69
N PHE A 439 3.48 -3.80 10.23
CA PHE A 439 4.07 -4.39 11.43
C PHE A 439 3.85 -3.48 12.64
N SER A 440 3.14 -3.98 13.65
CA SER A 440 2.86 -3.19 14.85
C SER A 440 2.87 -3.97 16.16
N PHE A 441 3.23 -3.30 17.25
CA PHE A 441 3.20 -3.88 18.60
C PHE A 441 4.07 -5.12 18.78
N HIS A 442 5.25 -5.15 18.14
CA HIS A 442 6.25 -6.20 18.33
C HIS A 442 7.39 -5.78 19.25
N SER A 443 8.05 -6.75 19.87
CA SER A 443 9.35 -6.57 20.54
C SER A 443 10.54 -6.56 19.59
N SER A 444 10.36 -7.01 18.35
CA SER A 444 11.25 -6.87 17.19
C SER A 444 10.38 -7.12 15.95
N ALA A 445 10.29 -6.20 15.00
CA ALA A 445 9.24 -6.30 13.98
C ALA A 445 9.62 -7.27 12.86
N ILE A 446 10.79 -7.10 12.27
CA ILE A 446 11.30 -7.97 11.22
C ILE A 446 12.82 -8.15 11.31
N GLU A 447 13.26 -9.37 11.00
CA GLU A 447 14.64 -9.71 10.73
C GLU A 447 14.73 -10.31 9.33
N ASP A 448 15.44 -9.63 8.44
CA ASP A 448 15.54 -9.95 7.02
C ASP A 448 17.02 -10.11 6.63
N ASN A 449 17.31 -11.24 5.98
CA ASN A 449 18.64 -11.61 5.54
C ASN A 449 18.64 -11.78 4.02
N ALA A 450 19.22 -10.79 3.33
CA ALA A 450 19.33 -10.71 1.87
C ALA A 450 17.98 -10.71 1.11
N GLY A 451 16.95 -10.10 1.69
CA GLY A 451 15.64 -9.94 1.06
C GLY A 451 15.35 -8.52 0.56
N HIS A 452 14.08 -8.29 0.25
CA HIS A 452 13.55 -7.00 -0.19
C HIS A 452 12.32 -6.62 0.62
N ILE A 453 12.42 -5.51 1.35
CA ILE A 453 11.32 -4.94 2.13
C ILE A 453 10.85 -3.67 1.44
N VAL A 454 9.59 -3.65 1.03
CA VAL A 454 9.07 -2.59 0.17
C VAL A 454 7.67 -2.12 0.55
N ASP A 455 7.44 -0.82 0.56
CA ASP A 455 6.14 -0.21 0.89
C ASP A 455 5.58 -0.67 2.27
N CYS A 456 6.45 -0.99 3.23
CA CYS A 456 6.03 -1.50 4.54
C CYS A 456 5.97 -0.39 5.60
N THR A 457 5.04 -0.52 6.54
CA THR A 457 4.93 0.39 7.69
C THR A 457 5.23 -0.35 8.98
N PHE A 458 6.19 0.18 9.74
CA PHE A 458 6.56 -0.27 11.08
C PHE A 458 6.14 0.79 12.08
N THR A 459 5.16 0.47 12.94
CA THR A 459 4.66 1.46 13.90
C THR A 459 4.31 0.88 15.25
N ARG A 460 4.57 1.65 16.31
CA ARG A 460 4.26 1.27 17.70
C ARG A 460 4.89 -0.07 18.11
N ASN A 461 6.01 -0.46 17.50
CA ASN A 461 6.82 -1.56 17.99
C ASN A 461 7.63 -1.07 19.18
N CYS A 462 7.75 -1.89 20.23
CA CYS A 462 8.39 -1.51 21.48
C CYS A 462 9.39 -2.60 21.90
N LEU A 463 10.68 -2.30 21.79
CA LEU A 463 11.77 -3.25 21.99
C LEU A 463 12.03 -3.48 23.49
N ASN A 464 11.21 -4.35 24.10
CA ASN A 464 11.42 -4.87 25.45
C ASN A 464 12.12 -6.24 25.37
N GLY A 465 13.45 -6.26 25.47
CA GLY A 465 14.20 -7.49 25.77
C GLY A 465 14.98 -8.17 24.64
N GLY A 466 15.52 -7.46 23.64
CA GLY A 466 16.57 -8.11 22.81
C GLY A 466 16.74 -7.73 21.34
N GLY A 467 15.87 -6.93 20.71
CA GLY A 467 15.83 -6.86 19.25
C GLY A 467 15.76 -5.45 18.66
N THR A 468 15.78 -5.39 17.33
CA THR A 468 15.60 -4.18 16.52
C THR A 468 14.21 -4.17 15.90
N VAL A 469 13.70 -3.00 15.49
CA VAL A 469 12.43 -2.96 14.74
C VAL A 469 12.66 -3.54 13.36
N LEU A 470 13.76 -3.14 12.72
CA LEU A 470 14.15 -3.59 11.40
C LEU A 470 15.61 -4.05 11.44
N SER A 471 15.82 -5.37 11.42
CA SER A 471 17.11 -5.96 11.05
C SER A 471 17.05 -6.35 9.58
N ALA A 472 17.97 -5.87 8.76
CA ALA A 472 17.87 -5.95 7.30
C ALA A 472 19.21 -6.28 6.63
N HIS A 473 20.01 -7.19 7.18
CA HIS A 473 21.37 -7.48 6.71
C HIS A 473 21.42 -7.90 5.23
N GLY A 474 22.23 -7.21 4.43
CA GLY A 474 22.36 -7.50 2.98
C GLY A 474 21.10 -7.20 2.17
N SER A 475 20.14 -6.47 2.75
CA SER A 475 18.80 -6.32 2.17
C SER A 475 18.61 -4.96 1.51
N VAL A 476 17.58 -4.87 0.67
CA VAL A 476 17.10 -3.61 0.12
C VAL A 476 15.81 -3.22 0.84
N VAL A 477 15.78 -2.02 1.42
CA VAL A 477 14.62 -1.46 2.11
C VAL A 477 14.17 -0.20 1.38
N GLU A 478 13.00 -0.26 0.76
CA GLU A 478 12.53 0.78 -0.16
C GLU A 478 11.13 1.28 0.22
N ARG A 479 10.97 2.61 0.27
CA ARG A 479 9.68 3.28 0.54
C ARG A 479 8.99 2.73 1.80
N CYS A 480 9.77 2.54 2.86
CA CYS A 480 9.25 2.06 4.13
C CYS A 480 9.11 3.21 5.13
N SER A 481 8.11 3.12 6.00
CA SER A 481 7.85 4.10 7.06
C SER A 481 8.04 3.47 8.43
N LEU A 482 9.07 3.89 9.16
CA LEU A 482 9.32 3.53 10.55
C LEU A 482 8.93 4.69 11.45
N ILE A 483 7.71 4.61 12.00
CA ILE A 483 7.12 5.73 12.75
C ILE A 483 6.62 5.34 14.14
N ARG A 484 6.92 6.17 15.14
CA ARG A 484 6.42 6.02 16.52
C ARG A 484 6.77 4.66 17.14
N ASN A 485 7.96 4.16 16.86
CA ASN A 485 8.51 2.98 17.52
C ASN A 485 9.32 3.36 18.75
N GLY A 486 9.47 2.42 19.68
CA GLY A 486 10.15 2.59 20.95
C GLY A 486 11.26 1.58 21.17
N ALA A 487 12.39 1.99 21.74
CA ALA A 487 13.47 1.09 22.17
C ALA A 487 13.83 1.31 23.66
N VAL A 488 13.94 0.24 24.44
CA VAL A 488 14.07 0.36 25.91
C VAL A 488 15.48 0.03 26.45
N SER A 489 16.31 -0.74 25.75
CA SER A 489 17.66 -1.11 26.23
C SER A 489 18.59 -1.57 25.10
N GLY A 490 19.82 -1.09 25.03
CA GLY A 490 20.98 -1.57 24.24
C GLY A 490 20.88 -1.68 22.71
N PHE A 491 19.68 -1.61 22.12
CA PHE A 491 19.47 -1.99 20.72
C PHE A 491 19.14 -0.79 19.83
N ASP A 492 19.49 -0.95 18.56
CA ASP A 492 19.21 0.01 17.51
C ASP A 492 17.75 -0.10 17.05
N LEU A 493 17.16 1.00 16.58
CA LEU A 493 15.85 0.92 15.93
C LEU A 493 15.97 0.15 14.60
N ILE A 494 17.02 0.45 13.84
CA ILE A 494 17.35 -0.19 12.57
C ILE A 494 18.78 -0.70 12.63
N ASP A 495 18.97 -1.98 12.29
CA ASP A 495 20.29 -2.58 12.01
C ASP A 495 20.27 -3.11 10.58
N ALA A 496 21.00 -2.45 9.69
CA ALA A 496 20.97 -2.79 8.28
C ALA A 496 22.37 -2.83 7.69
N SER A 497 23.26 -3.67 8.23
CA SER A 497 24.63 -3.79 7.70
C SER A 497 24.66 -4.23 6.24
N VAL A 498 25.53 -3.63 5.42
CA VAL A 498 25.69 -3.97 3.99
C VAL A 498 24.36 -3.89 3.22
N SER A 499 23.55 -2.88 3.53
CA SER A 499 22.18 -2.75 3.03
C SER A 499 21.95 -1.42 2.34
N ILE A 500 20.82 -1.32 1.65
CA ILE A 500 20.41 -0.07 1.01
C ILE A 500 19.05 0.36 1.56
N LEU A 501 18.99 1.56 2.11
CA LEU A 501 17.75 2.22 2.55
C LEU A 501 17.43 3.35 1.59
N ARG A 502 16.27 3.28 0.94
CA ARG A 502 15.87 4.19 -0.14
C ARG A 502 14.46 4.73 0.04
N GLY A 503 14.31 6.05 -0.02
CA GLY A 503 12.97 6.65 0.04
C GLY A 503 12.25 6.37 1.36
N CYS A 504 13.00 6.09 2.43
CA CYS A 504 12.43 5.68 3.72
C CYS A 504 12.19 6.88 4.63
N LEU A 505 11.09 6.82 5.39
CA LEU A 505 10.77 7.76 6.45
C LEU A 505 11.06 7.11 7.81
N VAL A 506 11.95 7.69 8.60
CA VAL A 506 12.24 7.30 9.98
C VAL A 506 11.89 8.48 10.87
N ALA A 507 10.72 8.46 11.50
CA ALA A 507 10.23 9.63 12.23
C ALA A 507 9.48 9.34 13.53
N GLU A 508 9.55 10.27 14.48
CA GLU A 508 8.86 10.18 15.77
C GLU A 508 9.20 8.93 16.60
N ASN A 509 10.35 8.31 16.36
CA ASN A 509 10.78 7.15 17.14
C ASN A 509 11.44 7.58 18.44
N ARG A 510 11.32 6.75 19.48
CA ARG A 510 11.85 7.04 20.82
C ARG A 510 12.75 5.93 21.33
N ILE A 511 14.03 6.21 21.50
CA ILE A 511 15.03 5.28 22.04
C ILE A 511 15.43 5.77 23.43
N SER A 512 15.24 4.97 24.47
CA SER A 512 15.40 5.39 25.89
C SER A 512 16.76 5.03 26.52
N ILE A 513 16.93 5.32 27.82
CA ILE A 513 18.15 5.74 28.56
C ILE A 513 19.33 4.74 28.60
N TYR A 514 19.23 3.59 27.94
CA TYR A 514 20.32 2.62 27.81
C TYR A 514 20.43 2.01 26.41
N GLY A 515 19.75 2.59 25.41
CA GLY A 515 19.53 2.09 24.03
C GLY A 515 20.66 2.32 23.03
N GLY A 516 20.61 1.61 21.89
CA GLY A 516 21.51 1.79 20.74
C GLY A 516 21.23 3.06 19.94
N THR A 517 21.66 3.12 18.69
CA THR A 517 21.47 4.23 17.76
C THR A 517 20.08 4.20 17.10
N LEU A 518 19.69 5.29 16.44
CA LEU A 518 18.48 5.26 15.61
C LEU A 518 18.68 4.34 14.41
N VAL A 519 19.84 4.42 13.78
CA VAL A 519 20.17 3.60 12.62
C VAL A 519 21.64 3.21 12.69
N THR A 520 21.91 1.93 12.97
CA THR A 520 23.25 1.36 12.82
C THR A 520 23.37 0.78 11.42
N LEU A 521 24.33 1.34 10.68
CA LEU A 521 24.48 1.13 9.26
C LEU A 521 25.95 0.86 8.96
N ALA A 522 26.46 -0.26 9.46
CA ALA A 522 27.80 -0.67 9.10
C ALA A 522 27.85 -0.99 7.60
N CYS A 523 28.54 -0.13 6.83
CA CYS A 523 28.73 -0.26 5.38
C CYS A 523 27.43 -0.21 4.55
N SER A 524 26.48 0.65 4.95
CA SER A 524 25.16 0.77 4.29
C SER A 524 24.99 2.11 3.60
N ILE A 525 24.06 2.15 2.64
CA ILE A 525 23.75 3.33 1.82
C ILE A 525 22.38 3.86 2.20
N LEU A 526 22.27 5.16 2.50
CA LEU A 526 21.00 5.88 2.59
C LEU A 526 20.84 6.75 1.36
N GLU A 527 19.73 6.60 0.64
CA GLU A 527 19.43 7.41 -0.53
C GLU A 527 18.02 7.97 -0.39
N ASN A 528 17.91 9.30 -0.35
CA ASN A 528 16.62 9.98 -0.23
C ASN A 528 15.77 9.52 0.96
N CYS A 529 16.40 9.40 2.12
CA CYS A 529 15.70 9.11 3.37
C CYS A 529 15.37 10.41 4.12
N THR A 530 14.22 10.46 4.77
CA THR A 530 13.90 11.50 5.77
C THR A 530 13.98 10.88 7.16
N ILE A 531 14.89 11.38 7.98
CA ILE A 531 15.14 10.95 9.35
C ILE A 531 14.87 12.14 10.26
N ALA A 532 13.68 12.20 10.87
CA ALA A 532 13.24 13.44 11.52
C ALA A 532 12.43 13.26 12.80
N SER A 533 12.62 14.19 13.74
CA SER A 533 11.90 14.21 15.04
C SER A 533 11.99 12.91 15.82
N ASN A 534 13.10 12.19 15.69
CA ASN A 534 13.39 11.05 16.55
C ASN A 534 14.00 11.55 17.86
N ARG A 535 13.80 10.81 18.94
CA ARG A 535 14.32 11.16 20.26
C ARG A 535 15.13 10.00 20.79
N THR A 536 16.42 10.22 20.98
CA THR A 536 17.33 9.21 21.51
C THR A 536 17.88 9.68 22.86
N PHE A 537 17.93 8.76 23.82
CA PHE A 537 18.43 9.03 25.17
C PHE A 537 19.76 8.30 25.42
N HIS A 538 20.73 8.40 24.51
CA HIS A 538 22.05 7.76 24.64
C HIS A 538 23.19 8.76 24.37
N THR A 539 24.45 8.29 24.47
CA THR A 539 25.71 9.03 24.23
C THR A 539 26.37 8.74 22.87
N LEU A 540 25.80 7.82 22.08
CA LEU A 540 26.28 7.46 20.74
C LEU A 540 25.51 8.25 19.68
N PRO A 541 26.08 8.45 18.48
CA PRO A 541 25.37 9.11 17.40
C PRO A 541 24.13 8.37 16.92
N ASP A 542 23.12 9.11 16.49
CA ASP A 542 21.87 8.54 15.95
C ASP A 542 22.11 7.81 14.63
N LEU A 543 23.08 8.29 13.84
CA LEU A 543 23.48 7.72 12.55
C LEU A 543 24.96 7.31 12.57
N TYR A 544 25.21 6.01 12.43
CA TYR A 544 26.54 5.43 12.60
C TYR A 544 27.11 4.78 11.32
N SER A 545 28.29 5.28 10.88
CA SER A 545 29.22 4.63 9.94
C SER A 545 28.69 4.28 8.54
N SER A 546 27.91 5.18 7.94
CA SER A 546 27.21 4.98 6.64
C SER A 546 27.64 5.97 5.56
N THR A 547 27.18 5.75 4.32
CA THR A 547 27.17 6.80 3.29
C THR A 547 25.72 7.22 3.03
N GLY A 548 25.47 8.53 2.97
CA GLY A 548 24.16 9.06 2.67
C GLY A 548 24.18 10.09 1.54
N VAL A 549 23.13 10.08 0.73
CA VAL A 549 22.96 11.00 -0.39
C VAL A 549 21.49 11.43 -0.49
N ASN A 550 21.26 12.71 -0.80
CA ASN A 550 19.93 13.29 -0.94
C ASN A 550 19.02 13.15 0.29
N CYS A 551 19.60 13.07 1.48
CA CYS A 551 18.83 12.81 2.70
C CYS A 551 18.36 14.10 3.38
N ILE A 552 17.35 13.98 4.24
CA ILE A 552 17.00 14.99 5.24
C ILE A 552 17.18 14.35 6.62
N VAL A 553 17.97 14.98 7.49
CA VAL A 553 18.24 14.55 8.87
C VAL A 553 17.95 15.73 9.78
N TYR A 554 16.75 15.82 10.35
CA TYR A 554 16.30 17.10 10.94
C TYR A 554 15.45 16.97 12.21
N CYS A 555 15.66 17.86 13.17
CA CYS A 555 14.95 17.92 14.44
C CYS A 555 15.05 16.64 15.26
N ASN A 556 16.10 15.83 15.08
CA ASN A 556 16.32 14.72 15.99
C ASN A 556 16.87 15.26 17.31
N GLN A 557 16.51 14.63 18.42
CA GLN A 557 16.87 15.07 19.76
C GLN A 557 17.75 14.02 20.43
N PRO A 558 19.06 13.96 20.10
CA PRO A 558 20.00 13.17 20.87
C PRO A 558 20.19 13.82 22.24
N SER A 559 19.96 13.05 23.30
CA SER A 559 20.14 13.56 24.67
C SER A 559 21.61 13.82 25.01
N HIS A 560 22.55 13.08 24.38
CA HIS A 560 23.99 13.21 24.57
C HIS A 560 24.71 12.74 23.28
N GLY A 561 25.72 13.49 22.80
CA GLY A 561 26.49 13.11 21.60
C GLY A 561 26.06 13.83 20.32
N ASN A 562 26.73 13.51 19.21
CA ASN A 562 26.45 14.09 17.89
C ASN A 562 25.30 13.36 17.23
N GLU A 563 24.43 14.03 16.49
CA GLU A 563 23.39 13.37 15.69
C GLU A 563 23.95 12.43 14.62
N ILE A 564 25.12 12.79 14.06
CA ILE A 564 25.79 12.07 12.97
C ILE A 564 27.22 11.71 13.41
N ASP A 565 27.61 10.43 13.25
CA ASP A 565 28.98 9.96 13.50
C ASP A 565 29.97 10.58 12.49
N ALA A 566 31.19 10.91 12.92
CA ALA A 566 32.19 11.54 12.07
C ALA A 566 32.68 10.66 10.90
N ARG A 567 32.43 9.35 10.92
CA ARG A 567 32.70 8.44 9.79
C ARG A 567 31.55 8.34 8.81
N THR A 568 30.39 8.90 9.13
CA THR A 568 29.26 8.94 8.21
C THR A 568 29.52 10.03 7.16
N LEU A 569 29.51 9.64 5.89
CA LEU A 569 29.78 10.53 4.77
C LEU A 569 28.46 10.91 4.10
N PHE A 570 28.08 12.18 4.20
CA PHE A 570 26.88 12.71 3.55
C PHE A 570 27.24 13.62 2.37
N MET A 571 26.45 13.53 1.31
CA MET A 571 26.49 14.45 0.18
C MET A 571 25.07 14.88 -0.17
N GLN A 572 24.88 16.12 -0.61
CA GLN A 572 23.56 16.65 -0.98
C GLN A 572 22.51 16.39 0.11
N THR A 573 22.85 16.63 1.37
CA THR A 573 22.00 16.30 2.51
C THR A 573 21.66 17.56 3.29
N CYS A 574 20.40 17.67 3.70
CA CYS A 574 19.94 18.71 4.60
C CYS A 574 19.97 18.20 6.04
N ALA A 575 20.74 18.84 6.93
CA ALA A 575 20.78 18.48 8.34
C ALA A 575 20.73 19.70 9.28
N ASP A 576 20.05 19.61 10.41
CA ASP A 576 20.01 20.70 11.41
C ASP A 576 21.39 21.01 12.04
N VAL A 577 22.34 20.10 11.90
CA VAL A 577 23.76 20.30 12.18
C VAL A 577 24.59 20.52 10.90
N ALA A 578 25.59 21.39 10.97
CA ALA A 578 26.51 21.59 9.85
C ALA A 578 27.35 20.32 9.61
N ILE A 579 27.15 19.69 8.45
CA ILE A 579 27.86 18.49 8.02
C ILE A 579 28.79 18.79 6.84
N SER A 580 30.03 18.32 6.93
CA SER A 580 31.01 18.42 5.84
C SER A 580 30.58 17.57 4.65
N GLY A 581 30.84 18.05 3.43
CA GLY A 581 30.52 17.33 2.20
C GLY A 581 29.95 18.25 1.13
N THR A 582 30.01 17.82 -0.13
CA THR A 582 29.52 18.62 -1.26
C THR A 582 28.00 18.70 -1.24
N GLY A 583 27.45 19.90 -1.44
CA GLY A 583 26.01 20.12 -1.57
C GLY A 583 25.20 19.94 -0.28
N ASN A 584 25.86 19.72 0.87
CA ASN A 584 25.15 19.67 2.15
C ASN A 584 24.70 21.07 2.59
N THR A 585 23.55 21.12 3.25
CA THR A 585 22.97 22.36 3.79
C THR A 585 22.45 22.14 5.21
N ASN A 586 22.29 23.22 5.96
CA ASN A 586 21.69 23.22 7.28
C ASN A 586 20.47 24.12 7.42
N TRP A 587 19.78 24.33 6.30
CA TRP A 587 18.54 25.09 6.26
C TRP A 587 17.36 24.26 6.81
N ASP A 588 16.30 24.95 7.24
CA ASP A 588 15.06 24.29 7.64
C ASP A 588 14.42 23.62 6.41
N PRO A 589 14.13 22.31 6.42
CA PRO A 589 13.48 21.62 5.30
C PRO A 589 12.04 22.09 5.06
N LEU A 590 11.43 22.87 5.96
CA LEU A 590 10.09 23.44 5.79
C LEU A 590 9.04 22.37 5.48
N PHE A 591 8.88 21.41 6.39
CA PHE A 591 7.82 20.39 6.31
C PHE A 591 6.42 21.01 6.44
N MET A 592 5.43 20.41 5.78
CA MET A 592 4.05 20.90 5.72
C MET A 592 3.34 20.93 7.09
N ASP A 593 3.30 19.81 7.82
CA ASP A 593 2.71 19.74 9.16
C ASP A 593 3.25 18.52 9.95
N VAL A 594 4.39 18.73 10.62
CA VAL A 594 5.04 17.70 11.44
C VAL A 594 4.13 17.19 12.57
N LYS A 595 3.26 18.04 13.15
CA LYS A 595 2.39 17.64 14.26
C LYS A 595 1.27 16.69 13.80
N ALA A 596 0.83 16.84 12.56
CA ALA A 596 -0.10 15.91 11.92
C ALA A 596 0.60 14.68 11.29
N GLY A 597 1.95 14.61 11.35
CA GLY A 597 2.73 13.56 10.70
C GLY A 597 2.86 13.73 9.19
N ASN A 598 2.68 14.95 8.67
CA ASN A 598 2.86 15.26 7.25
C ASN A 598 4.28 15.78 7.00
N TRP A 599 5.12 14.87 6.50
CA TRP A 599 6.55 15.06 6.25
C TRP A 599 6.89 15.53 4.82
N ARG A 600 5.87 15.90 4.04
CA ARG A 600 6.08 16.51 2.71
C ARG A 600 6.69 17.89 2.84
N LEU A 601 7.47 18.29 1.83
CA LEU A 601 8.07 19.62 1.73
C LEU A 601 7.02 20.66 1.29
N ARG A 602 7.16 21.88 1.80
CA ARG A 602 6.47 23.06 1.25
C ARG A 602 7.12 23.50 -0.06
N ASP A 603 6.39 24.25 -0.88
CA ASP A 603 6.91 24.79 -2.16
C ASP A 603 8.13 25.73 -1.98
N ASP A 604 8.18 26.44 -0.85
CA ASP A 604 9.26 27.37 -0.50
C ASP A 604 10.44 26.68 0.22
N SER A 605 10.44 25.34 0.28
CA SER A 605 11.49 24.58 0.94
C SER A 605 12.84 24.69 0.23
N PRO A 606 13.94 24.85 0.98
CA PRO A 606 15.29 24.75 0.42
C PRO A 606 15.68 23.33 -0.02
N CYS A 607 14.93 22.31 0.41
CA CYS A 607 15.20 20.91 0.06
C CYS A 607 14.60 20.51 -1.29
N VAL A 608 13.80 21.39 -1.87
CA VAL A 608 13.17 21.20 -3.15
C VAL A 608 14.18 21.42 -4.29
N ASN A 609 14.24 20.51 -5.26
CA ASN A 609 15.14 20.50 -6.41
C ASN A 609 16.63 20.69 -6.00
N ALA A 610 17.01 20.22 -4.81
CA ALA A 610 18.32 20.45 -4.21
C ALA A 610 19.21 19.19 -4.17
N GLY A 611 18.68 18.04 -4.58
CA GLY A 611 19.42 16.79 -4.62
C GLY A 611 20.25 16.61 -5.89
N THR A 612 20.87 15.43 -5.97
CA THR A 612 21.54 14.94 -7.19
C THR A 612 20.78 13.76 -7.76
N ASN A 613 20.44 13.80 -9.05
CA ASN A 613 19.76 12.67 -9.69
C ASN A 613 20.71 11.46 -9.78
N LEU A 614 20.37 10.38 -9.09
CA LEU A 614 21.08 9.10 -9.21
C LEU A 614 20.37 8.22 -10.25
N GLU A 615 21.11 7.28 -10.83
CA GLU A 615 20.61 6.44 -11.93
C GLU A 615 19.31 5.70 -11.56
N TRP A 616 19.21 5.18 -10.33
CA TRP A 616 18.02 4.47 -9.86
C TRP A 616 16.78 5.36 -9.75
N MET A 617 16.95 6.70 -9.69
CA MET A 617 15.85 7.64 -9.51
C MET A 617 15.09 7.95 -10.78
N ALA A 618 15.68 7.68 -11.94
CA ALA A 618 15.08 8.00 -13.24
C ALA A 618 13.60 7.58 -13.27
N THR A 619 13.27 6.50 -12.55
CA THR A 619 11.90 6.01 -12.34
C THR A 619 11.64 5.36 -11.01
N ALA A 620 12.39 5.81 -10.03
CA ALA A 620 11.96 5.55 -8.70
C ALA A 620 10.65 6.31 -8.44
N TRP A 621 10.00 5.82 -7.41
CA TRP A 621 8.85 6.44 -6.82
C TRP A 621 9.24 6.87 -5.42
N ASP A 622 8.74 8.03 -5.01
CA ASP A 622 8.86 8.47 -3.63
C ASP A 622 7.91 7.66 -2.71
N LEU A 623 7.89 7.99 -1.42
CA LEU A 623 7.05 7.30 -0.44
C LEU A 623 5.54 7.51 -0.69
N ASP A 624 5.15 8.62 -1.32
CA ASP A 624 3.79 8.90 -1.79
C ASP A 624 3.50 8.35 -3.18
N GLY A 625 4.42 7.55 -3.73
CA GLY A 625 4.29 6.95 -5.04
C GLY A 625 4.04 8.00 -6.11
N MET A 626 4.75 9.11 -5.99
CA MET A 626 4.99 10.14 -6.99
C MET A 626 6.34 9.89 -7.67
N PRO A 627 6.52 10.25 -8.95
CA PRO A 627 7.81 10.11 -9.61
C PRO A 627 8.90 10.81 -8.80
N ARG A 628 10.09 10.21 -8.72
CA ARG A 628 11.18 10.69 -7.88
C ARG A 628 11.90 11.93 -8.43
N ILE A 629 11.67 12.29 -9.69
CA ILE A 629 12.27 13.48 -10.28
C ILE A 629 11.12 14.28 -10.89
N ILE A 630 10.73 15.35 -10.21
CA ILE A 630 9.80 16.35 -10.73
C ILE A 630 10.63 17.60 -11.07
N ASP A 631 10.32 18.30 -12.16
CA ASP A 631 11.06 19.51 -12.59
C ASP A 631 12.56 19.32 -12.88
N GLY A 632 12.99 18.08 -13.12
CA GLY A 632 14.32 17.74 -13.62
C GLY A 632 15.40 17.57 -12.55
N ILE A 633 15.15 17.89 -11.28
CA ILE A 633 16.07 17.64 -10.16
C ILE A 633 15.29 17.04 -9.00
N VAL A 634 15.80 15.96 -8.40
CA VAL A 634 15.21 15.31 -7.23
C VAL A 634 15.22 16.20 -5.98
N ASP A 635 14.16 16.09 -5.19
CA ASP A 635 14.10 16.66 -3.85
C ASP A 635 14.91 15.84 -2.84
N LEU A 636 15.36 16.51 -1.78
CA LEU A 636 15.93 15.84 -0.63
C LEU A 636 14.84 15.10 0.17
N GLY A 637 15.16 13.95 0.73
CA GLY A 637 14.30 13.22 1.67
C GLY A 637 13.36 12.18 1.03
N ALA A 638 12.42 11.63 1.78
CA ALA A 638 11.58 10.50 1.36
C ALA A 638 10.48 10.85 0.35
N PHE A 639 10.15 12.13 0.21
CA PHE A 639 9.03 12.64 -0.58
C PHE A 639 9.53 13.59 -1.67
N GLU A 640 8.87 13.55 -2.83
CA GLU A 640 9.04 14.49 -3.91
C GLU A 640 7.90 15.53 -3.85
N ARG A 641 8.23 16.81 -3.89
CA ARG A 641 7.28 17.92 -3.86
C ARG A 641 6.59 18.03 -5.20
N VAL A 642 5.31 17.67 -5.19
CA VAL A 642 4.39 18.01 -6.28
C VAL A 642 4.07 19.50 -6.16
N PRO A 643 4.45 20.35 -7.14
CA PRO A 643 4.23 21.79 -7.04
C PRO A 643 2.72 22.07 -6.96
N GLU A 644 2.30 22.82 -5.94
CA GLU A 644 0.94 23.35 -5.91
C GLU A 644 0.79 24.44 -6.99
N PRO A 645 -0.40 24.60 -7.59
CA PRO A 645 -0.60 25.65 -8.58
C PRO A 645 -0.43 27.02 -7.93
N ALA A 646 0.22 27.95 -8.62
CA ALA A 646 0.17 29.35 -8.28
C ALA A 646 -1.31 29.79 -8.26
N THR A 647 -1.87 30.00 -7.07
CA THR A 647 -3.21 30.54 -6.94
C THR A 647 -3.17 31.99 -7.41
N ALA A 648 -3.55 32.22 -8.68
CA ALA A 648 -3.99 33.53 -9.11
C ALA A 648 -5.21 33.89 -8.26
N PHE A 649 -5.02 34.74 -7.25
CA PHE A 649 -6.12 35.40 -6.55
C PHE A 649 -6.89 36.24 -7.58
N VAL A 650 -7.88 35.63 -8.24
CA VAL A 650 -8.92 36.40 -8.91
C VAL A 650 -9.75 37.01 -7.80
N LEU A 651 -9.45 38.26 -7.49
CA LEU A 651 -10.25 39.11 -6.63
C LEU A 651 -11.63 39.28 -7.31
N LEU A 652 -12.53 38.33 -7.07
CA LEU A 652 -13.94 38.50 -7.36
C LEU A 652 -14.45 39.56 -6.40
N CYS A 653 -14.43 40.80 -6.86
CA CYS A 653 -15.09 41.92 -6.21
C CYS A 653 -16.57 41.55 -6.09
N ALA A 654 -17.00 41.11 -4.91
CA ALA A 654 -18.38 40.79 -4.63
C ALA A 654 -19.20 42.08 -4.78
N ALA A 655 -19.97 42.17 -5.86
CA ALA A 655 -21.06 43.12 -5.96
C ALA A 655 -22.00 42.87 -4.77
N THR A 656 -22.11 43.88 -3.92
CA THR A 656 -22.98 43.90 -2.75
C THR A 656 -24.44 43.75 -3.16
N CYS A 657 -24.98 42.54 -3.04
CA CYS A 657 -26.42 42.35 -2.88
C CYS A 657 -26.75 42.46 -1.39
N VAL A 658 -27.18 43.65 -0.99
CA VAL A 658 -27.86 43.90 0.27
C VAL A 658 -29.19 43.16 0.24
N ALA A 659 -29.31 42.08 1.02
CA ALA A 659 -30.59 41.55 1.45
C ALA A 659 -30.54 41.38 2.97
N ALA A 660 -31.25 42.30 3.62
CA ALA A 660 -31.45 42.37 5.05
C ALA A 660 -32.21 41.15 5.61
N ARG A 661 -32.17 41.06 6.95
CA ARG A 661 -33.03 40.28 7.88
C ARG A 661 -32.51 38.87 8.22
N VAL A 662 -32.40 38.44 9.47
CA VAL A 662 -32.85 38.93 10.79
C VAL A 662 -31.84 38.45 11.84
N ARG A 663 -31.42 39.34 12.76
CA ARG A 663 -30.79 38.94 14.03
C ARG A 663 -31.77 38.05 14.80
N LYS A 664 -31.41 36.79 15.07
CA LYS A 664 -31.88 36.11 16.28
C LYS A 664 -30.76 36.19 17.31
N GLU A 665 -30.81 37.27 18.09
CA GLU A 665 -30.27 37.27 19.44
C GLU A 665 -31.03 36.21 20.24
N TYR A 666 -30.34 35.18 20.70
CA TYR A 666 -30.74 34.45 21.90
C TYR A 666 -29.87 34.96 23.04
N HIS A 667 -30.27 36.09 23.61
CA HIS A 667 -30.12 36.28 25.04
C HIS A 667 -31.15 35.37 25.72
N ARG A 668 -30.68 34.28 26.32
CA ARG A 668 -31.13 34.01 27.69
C ARG A 668 -30.66 35.18 28.53
N CYS A 669 -31.30 35.41 29.68
CA CYS A 669 -30.59 35.83 30.90
C CYS A 669 -29.23 36.48 30.61
N GLY A 670 -29.19 37.77 30.29
CA GLY A 670 -30.35 38.65 30.05
C GLY A 670 -30.17 39.45 28.78
#